data_AF-A0A6N8NBP4-F1
#
_entry.id   AF-A0A6N8NBP4-F1
#
_cell.length_a   1.000
_cell.length_b   1.000
_cell.length_c   1.000
_cell.angle_alpha   90.00
_cell.angle_beta   90.00
_cell.angle_gamma   90.00
#
_symmetry.space_group_name_H-M   'P 1'
#
loop_
_entity.id
_entity.type
_entity.pdbx_description
1 polymer ?
#
loop_
_entity_poly.entity_id
_entity_poly.type
_entity_poly.pdbx_seq_one_letter_code
_entity_poly.pdbx_strand_id
1 'polypeptide(L)'
;EILWTDGLGVMTRGVTDDSGTLQLQHISPERSYILGKDAEGGVFVSENFFYESEIYNTRLYIFTDRPLYRAGDRVDVKVIGREFHDPLHSSPIVSAPAKLSVLDANGSLLQTVNVTLDARNGGQGSFRLPENAVAGGYELRLAYRNQVYSSSFRVANYIKPHFEIGLALAKKEFKTGEAVSGKLQLLYPDGEPVKNARVQLSLRAQQLSMVGNDLRYAGRFPVSLEGSETVSDASGHVALNLPAADKPSRYLLTVSASDGAAYRVTTTKEILIERGLAHYSLSTAAQYSNSGESVVFRYAALESSKQVPVTYEWLRLEDRTSHSGELPSGGKSFTVNFAKPGNYNLTLRDKDGLILAGLSHAVSGKGSTAHTGTVDIVADKTLYQPGETAKMLITFPEPIDEALLTLERDRVEQQSLLSHPANWLTLQRLNDTQYEARVPVSNSFAPNITFSVLYTRNGQYSFQNAGIKVAVPQLDIRVKTDKTHYQPGELVNVELTSSLKGKPVSAQLTVGVVDEMIYALQPEIAPNIGKFFYPLGRNNVRTSSSLSFISYDQALSSEPVAPGATNRSERRVKMLERPRREEVDTAAWMPSLTTDKQGKAYFTFLMPDSLTRWRITARGMNGDGLVGQGRAYLRSEKNLYMKWSMPTVYRVGDKPAAGLFIFSQQDNEPVALVTKFAGAEMRQTLTLHKGANYISLTQNIQQSGLLSAELQQNGQVQDSISTKLSFVDNSWPVEQQKNVMLGGGDNALMLPEQASNIRLQSSETPQEIFRNNLDALVDEPWGGVINTGSRLIPLSLAWRSLADHQSAAANDIRQMIQDNRLRLMQLAGPGARFTWWGEDGNGDAFLTAWAWYADWQASQAIGVTQQPEYWQHMLDSYAEQADNMPLLHRALVLAWAQEMNLPCKTLLKGLDEAIARRGTKTEDFSEEDTRDINDSLILDTPESPLADAVANVLTMTLLKKAQLKSTVMPQVQQYAWDKAANSNQPLAHTVVLLNSGGDATQTAAILSGLTAEQSTIERALAMNWLAKYMATMPPVVLPAPAGAWAKHKLTGGGEDWRWVGQGVPDILSFGDELSPQNVQVRWREPAKMAQQSNIPVTVERQLYRLIPGEEEMSFILQPVTSNEIDSDALYLDEITLTSEQDAVLRYGQVEVPLPPGADVERTTWGISVNKPNAAKQQGQLLEKARNEMGELAYMVPVKELTGTVTFRHLLRFSQKGQFVLPPARYVRSYAPAQQSVAAGSEWTGMQVK
;
A
#
# COMPACT_ATOMS: atom_id res chain seq x y z
N GLU A 1 39.86 -18.06 -45.44
CA GLU A 1 39.65 -18.68 -44.10
C GLU A 1 38.99 -17.66 -43.19
N ILE A 2 38.05 -18.08 -42.34
CA ILE A 2 37.38 -17.26 -41.34
C ILE A 2 37.59 -17.89 -39.97
N LEU A 3 37.95 -17.08 -38.98
CA LEU A 3 38.21 -17.44 -37.60
C LEU A 3 37.17 -16.74 -36.70
N TRP A 4 36.65 -17.45 -35.70
CA TRP A 4 35.91 -16.86 -34.58
C TRP A 4 36.79 -16.97 -33.33
N THR A 5 37.06 -15.84 -32.66
CA THR A 5 37.95 -15.75 -31.51
C THR A 5 37.36 -14.85 -30.42
N ASP A 6 37.70 -15.11 -29.16
CA ASP A 6 37.40 -14.24 -28.01
C ASP A 6 38.48 -13.17 -27.75
N GLY A 7 39.54 -13.15 -28.57
CA GLY A 7 40.72 -12.31 -28.38
C GLY A 7 41.84 -12.96 -27.55
N LEU A 8 41.60 -14.12 -26.93
CA LEU A 8 42.58 -14.95 -26.22
C LEU A 8 42.95 -16.20 -27.02
N GLY A 9 42.03 -16.75 -27.81
CA GLY A 9 42.26 -17.91 -28.67
C GLY A 9 41.21 -18.06 -29.78
N VAL A 10 41.50 -18.88 -30.79
CA VAL A 10 40.54 -19.21 -31.84
C VAL A 10 39.55 -20.26 -31.30
N MET A 11 38.29 -19.87 -31.14
CA MET A 11 37.20 -20.72 -30.66
C MET A 11 36.79 -21.73 -31.74
N THR A 12 36.65 -21.26 -32.98
CA THR A 12 36.33 -22.10 -34.14
C THR A 12 36.76 -21.41 -35.44
N ARG A 13 36.81 -22.15 -36.55
CA ARG A 13 37.23 -21.66 -37.87
C ARG A 13 36.53 -22.40 -38.99
N GLY A 14 36.49 -21.79 -40.18
CA GLY A 14 35.96 -22.41 -41.38
C GLY A 14 36.39 -21.70 -42.67
N VAL A 15 35.85 -22.17 -43.78
CA VAL A 15 35.93 -21.52 -45.09
C VAL A 15 34.49 -21.45 -45.61
N THR A 16 34.16 -20.36 -46.30
CA THR A 16 32.84 -20.21 -46.91
C THR A 16 32.58 -21.29 -47.96
N ASP A 17 31.31 -21.64 -48.13
CA ASP A 17 30.86 -22.43 -49.27
C ASP A 17 30.89 -21.63 -50.59
N ASP A 18 30.50 -22.28 -51.68
CA ASP A 18 30.42 -21.67 -53.02
C ASP A 18 29.42 -20.50 -53.11
N SER A 19 28.54 -20.32 -52.11
CA SER A 19 27.62 -19.19 -51.99
C SER A 19 28.16 -18.05 -51.11
N GLY A 20 29.41 -18.15 -50.65
CA GLY A 20 30.04 -17.16 -49.78
C GLY A 20 29.55 -17.19 -48.32
N THR A 21 28.79 -18.22 -47.91
CA THR A 21 28.27 -18.32 -46.54
C THR A 21 29.08 -19.29 -45.68
N LEU A 22 29.11 -19.06 -44.37
CA LEU A 22 29.73 -19.95 -43.39
C LEU A 22 28.92 -19.93 -42.10
N GLN A 23 28.43 -21.10 -41.69
CA GLN A 23 27.80 -21.27 -40.38
C GLN A 23 28.82 -21.83 -39.37
N LEU A 24 29.00 -21.12 -38.25
CA LEU A 24 29.83 -21.55 -37.12
C LEU A 24 28.94 -21.69 -35.89
N GLN A 25 29.20 -22.71 -35.07
CA GLN A 25 28.48 -22.93 -33.81
C GLN A 25 29.47 -23.01 -32.64
N HIS A 26 29.30 -22.13 -31.67
CA HIS A 26 30.01 -22.12 -30.40
C HIS A 26 29.16 -21.40 -29.34
N ILE A 27 29.44 -21.60 -28.06
CA ILE A 27 28.92 -20.73 -26.99
C ILE A 27 29.58 -19.36 -27.17
N SER A 28 28.78 -18.30 -27.36
CA SER A 28 29.33 -16.95 -27.53
C SER A 28 29.72 -16.35 -26.18
N PRO A 29 30.96 -15.89 -25.98
CA PRO A 29 31.30 -14.99 -24.88
C PRO A 29 30.64 -13.62 -25.08
N GLU A 30 30.66 -12.78 -24.03
CA GLU A 30 30.15 -11.40 -24.08
C GLU A 30 30.82 -10.55 -25.19
N ARG A 31 32.08 -10.83 -25.51
CA ARG A 31 32.82 -10.20 -26.61
C ARG A 31 33.54 -11.25 -27.44
N SER A 32 33.35 -11.21 -28.74
CA SER A 32 34.13 -12.02 -29.69
C SER A 32 34.31 -11.30 -31.02
N TYR A 33 35.26 -11.78 -31.82
CA TYR A 33 35.63 -11.23 -33.11
C TYR A 33 35.53 -12.32 -34.17
N ILE A 34 34.99 -11.95 -35.33
CA ILE A 34 35.11 -12.72 -36.56
C ILE A 34 36.22 -12.08 -37.40
N LEU A 35 37.25 -12.85 -37.73
CA LEU A 35 38.39 -12.44 -38.54
C LEU A 35 38.40 -13.26 -39.83
N GLY A 36 38.32 -12.62 -40.99
CA GLY A 36 38.34 -13.30 -42.28
C GLY A 36 39.49 -12.87 -43.17
N LYS A 37 39.97 -13.79 -44.01
CA LYS A 37 40.91 -13.52 -45.11
C LYS A 37 40.47 -14.23 -46.38
N ASP A 38 40.45 -13.50 -47.50
CA ASP A 38 40.18 -14.04 -48.84
C ASP A 38 41.44 -14.61 -49.54
N ALA A 39 41.31 -15.04 -50.79
CA ALA A 39 42.39 -15.64 -51.57
C ALA A 39 43.40 -14.61 -52.15
N GLU A 40 43.00 -13.35 -52.32
CA GLU A 40 43.82 -12.28 -52.90
C GLU A 40 44.62 -11.53 -51.83
N GLY A 41 44.25 -11.69 -50.56
CA GLY A 41 44.92 -11.12 -49.40
C GLY A 41 44.11 -10.10 -48.62
N GLY A 42 42.88 -9.78 -49.06
CA GLY A 42 41.96 -8.93 -48.32
C GLY A 42 41.56 -9.56 -46.98
N VAL A 43 41.32 -8.71 -45.99
CA VAL A 43 40.98 -9.10 -44.63
C VAL A 43 39.79 -8.31 -44.10
N PHE A 44 39.01 -8.91 -43.21
CA PHE A 44 37.95 -8.23 -42.47
C PHE A 44 37.95 -8.62 -40.99
N VAL A 45 37.46 -7.70 -40.16
CA VAL A 45 37.15 -7.91 -38.74
C VAL A 45 35.71 -7.47 -38.47
N SER A 46 34.97 -8.24 -37.68
CA SER A 46 33.69 -7.83 -37.10
C SER A 46 33.70 -8.14 -35.61
N GLU A 47 33.39 -7.16 -34.77
CA GLU A 47 33.22 -7.34 -33.32
C GLU A 47 31.76 -7.66 -33.00
N ASN A 48 31.54 -8.60 -32.08
CA ASN A 48 30.22 -9.01 -31.62
C ASN A 48 30.13 -8.89 -30.09
N PHE A 49 29.19 -8.07 -29.63
CA PHE A 49 28.82 -7.93 -28.23
C PHE A 49 27.55 -8.74 -27.94
N PHE A 50 27.71 -9.83 -27.20
CA PHE A 50 26.60 -10.64 -26.72
C PHE A 50 26.11 -10.12 -25.37
N TYR A 51 24.79 -10.02 -25.23
CA TYR A 51 24.10 -9.78 -23.95
C TYR A 51 22.99 -10.81 -23.86
N GLU A 52 22.83 -11.45 -22.71
CA GLU A 52 21.73 -12.38 -22.48
C GLU A 52 20.38 -11.65 -22.50
N SER A 53 19.69 -11.73 -23.64
CA SER A 53 18.23 -11.62 -23.69
C SER A 53 17.62 -12.88 -23.06
N GLU A 54 16.51 -12.73 -22.33
CA GLU A 54 15.82 -13.84 -21.62
C GLU A 54 15.30 -14.95 -22.55
N ILE A 55 16.18 -15.89 -22.92
CA ILE A 55 15.85 -17.06 -23.74
C ILE A 55 15.36 -18.18 -22.81
N TYR A 56 14.03 -18.37 -22.79
CA TYR A 56 13.30 -19.45 -22.12
C TYR A 56 13.57 -19.66 -20.62
N ASN A 57 13.35 -18.61 -19.84
CA ASN A 57 13.24 -18.72 -18.38
C ASN A 57 11.90 -19.33 -17.92
N THR A 58 11.88 -19.83 -16.69
CA THR A 58 10.66 -20.12 -15.94
C THR A 58 9.79 -18.85 -15.85
N ARG A 59 8.46 -19.01 -15.94
CA ARG A 59 7.50 -17.89 -15.85
C ARG A 59 6.59 -18.11 -14.66
N LEU A 60 6.72 -17.26 -13.63
CA LEU A 60 5.89 -17.29 -12.43
C LEU A 60 4.92 -16.10 -12.44
N TYR A 61 3.64 -16.38 -12.70
CA TYR A 61 2.55 -15.42 -12.67
C TYR A 61 2.06 -15.26 -11.22
N ILE A 62 2.55 -14.21 -10.56
CA ILE A 62 2.24 -13.86 -9.16
C ILE A 62 1.18 -12.76 -9.15
N PHE A 63 0.07 -12.97 -8.44
CA PHE A 63 -1.00 -11.98 -8.31
C PHE A 63 -1.72 -12.11 -6.97
N THR A 64 -2.39 -11.04 -6.56
CA THR A 64 -3.18 -10.95 -5.33
C THR A 64 -4.69 -11.11 -5.62
N ASP A 65 -5.51 -11.28 -4.58
CA ASP A 65 -6.97 -11.37 -4.72
C ASP A 65 -7.59 -10.07 -5.28
N ARG A 66 -7.08 -8.91 -4.85
CA ARG A 66 -7.48 -7.57 -5.30
C ARG A 66 -6.27 -6.64 -5.51
N PRO A 67 -6.39 -5.54 -6.27
CA PRO A 67 -5.24 -4.68 -6.59
C PRO A 67 -4.98 -3.55 -5.57
N LEU A 68 -5.88 -3.33 -4.60
CA LEU A 68 -5.82 -2.25 -3.62
C LEU A 68 -6.28 -2.72 -2.24
N TYR A 69 -5.53 -2.31 -1.21
CA TYR A 69 -5.72 -2.66 0.20
C TYR A 69 -5.60 -1.42 1.10
N ARG A 70 -6.11 -1.53 2.32
CA ARG A 70 -5.91 -0.59 3.43
C ARG A 70 -4.81 -1.12 4.36
N ALA A 71 -4.35 -0.30 5.29
CA ALA A 71 -3.58 -0.80 6.43
C ALA A 71 -4.45 -1.76 7.27
N GLY A 72 -3.83 -2.76 7.90
CA GLY A 72 -4.54 -3.82 8.63
C GLY A 72 -5.16 -4.94 7.75
N ASP A 73 -5.32 -4.74 6.45
CA ASP A 73 -5.95 -5.73 5.55
C ASP A 73 -5.14 -7.03 5.44
N ARG A 74 -5.85 -8.15 5.26
CA ARG A 74 -5.26 -9.40 4.78
C ARG A 74 -5.04 -9.33 3.26
N VAL A 75 -3.87 -9.75 2.80
CA VAL A 75 -3.50 -9.91 1.40
C VAL A 75 -3.36 -11.40 1.09
N ASP A 76 -4.17 -11.92 0.17
CA ASP A 76 -4.06 -13.29 -0.31
C ASP A 76 -3.33 -13.32 -1.67
N VAL A 77 -2.37 -14.23 -1.82
CA VAL A 77 -1.44 -14.31 -2.96
C VAL A 77 -1.56 -15.66 -3.65
N LYS A 78 -1.58 -15.64 -4.99
CA LYS A 78 -1.45 -16.80 -5.86
C LYS A 78 -0.19 -16.72 -6.72
N VAL A 79 0.47 -17.86 -6.90
CA VAL A 79 1.54 -18.07 -7.88
C VAL A 79 1.12 -19.18 -8.84
N ILE A 80 1.24 -18.98 -10.15
CA ILE A 80 1.04 -20.01 -11.19
C ILE A 80 2.32 -20.08 -12.02
N GLY A 81 2.84 -21.27 -12.32
CA GLY A 81 4.18 -21.41 -12.92
C GLY A 81 4.33 -22.47 -14.02
N ARG A 82 5.21 -22.17 -14.98
CA ARG A 82 5.68 -23.07 -16.06
C ARG A 82 7.16 -22.83 -16.35
N GLU A 83 7.89 -23.88 -16.72
CA GLU A 83 9.23 -23.76 -17.30
C GLU A 83 9.10 -23.90 -18.81
N PHE A 84 9.50 -22.88 -19.58
CA PHE A 84 9.38 -22.92 -21.04
C PHE A 84 10.62 -23.57 -21.64
N HIS A 85 10.44 -24.35 -22.71
CA HIS A 85 11.54 -24.93 -23.51
C HIS A 85 11.64 -24.26 -24.89
N ASP A 86 10.51 -23.75 -25.38
CA ASP A 86 10.36 -22.88 -26.54
C ASP A 86 9.14 -21.94 -26.30
N PRO A 87 8.70 -21.08 -27.23
CA PRO A 87 7.63 -20.12 -26.96
C PRO A 87 6.25 -20.70 -26.64
N LEU A 88 6.00 -21.97 -26.96
CA LEU A 88 4.71 -22.63 -26.78
C LEU A 88 4.78 -23.84 -25.85
N HIS A 89 5.84 -24.64 -25.94
CA HIS A 89 5.98 -25.85 -25.13
C HIS A 89 6.62 -25.52 -23.78
N SER A 90 5.93 -25.96 -22.72
CA SER A 90 6.37 -25.76 -21.34
C SER A 90 6.12 -27.00 -20.50
N SER A 91 6.96 -27.19 -19.49
CA SER A 91 6.78 -28.19 -18.44
C SER A 91 6.25 -27.57 -17.14
N PRO A 92 5.61 -28.37 -16.28
CA PRO A 92 5.38 -28.00 -14.88
C PRO A 92 6.66 -27.54 -14.18
N ILE A 93 6.56 -26.50 -13.35
CA ILE A 93 7.64 -26.14 -12.43
C ILE A 93 7.95 -27.31 -11.49
N VAL A 94 9.19 -27.41 -11.01
CA VAL A 94 9.51 -28.41 -9.98
C VAL A 94 8.99 -27.94 -8.63
N SER A 95 8.21 -28.80 -7.96
CA SER A 95 7.67 -28.56 -6.63
C SER A 95 8.80 -28.32 -5.62
N ALA A 96 8.76 -27.20 -4.90
CA ALA A 96 9.81 -26.80 -3.97
C ALA A 96 9.27 -25.80 -2.93
N PRO A 97 9.85 -25.75 -1.71
CA PRO A 97 9.66 -24.62 -0.82
C PRO A 97 10.28 -23.36 -1.43
N ALA A 98 9.56 -22.25 -1.37
CA ALA A 98 9.98 -20.93 -1.82
C ALA A 98 9.70 -19.88 -0.75
N LYS A 99 10.42 -18.75 -0.82
CA LYS A 99 10.24 -17.60 0.06
C LYS A 99 9.69 -16.42 -0.73
N LEU A 100 8.53 -15.93 -0.32
CA LEU A 100 7.88 -14.74 -0.84
C LEU A 100 8.15 -13.56 0.10
N SER A 101 9.04 -12.68 -0.30
CA SER A 101 9.33 -11.42 0.39
C SER A 101 8.31 -10.35 0.00
N VAL A 102 7.77 -9.65 1.00
CA VAL A 102 6.86 -8.51 0.86
C VAL A 102 7.64 -7.24 1.16
N LEU A 103 7.68 -6.31 0.21
CA LEU A 103 8.34 -5.02 0.35
C LEU A 103 7.30 -3.88 0.36
N ASP A 104 7.51 -2.90 1.22
CA ASP A 104 6.66 -1.72 1.34
C ASP A 104 6.88 -0.70 0.21
N ALA A 105 6.15 0.43 0.28
CA ALA A 105 6.28 1.56 -0.63
C ALA A 105 7.69 2.20 -0.67
N ASN A 106 8.51 2.00 0.37
CA ASN A 106 9.87 2.52 0.45
C ASN A 106 10.89 1.55 -0.20
N GLY A 107 10.57 0.26 -0.22
CA GLY A 107 11.45 -0.83 -0.63
C GLY A 107 12.00 -1.64 0.55
N SER A 108 11.47 -1.42 1.75
CA SER A 108 11.85 -2.13 2.98
C SER A 108 11.13 -3.46 3.09
N LEU A 109 11.85 -4.51 3.52
CA LEU A 109 11.29 -5.84 3.74
C LEU A 109 10.34 -5.83 4.96
N LEU A 110 9.04 -5.97 4.73
CA LEU A 110 8.03 -6.10 5.78
C LEU A 110 7.98 -7.51 6.35
N GLN A 111 7.88 -8.51 5.46
CA GLN A 111 7.65 -9.90 5.84
C GLN A 111 8.22 -10.86 4.80
N THR A 112 8.63 -12.04 5.26
CA THR A 112 8.82 -13.21 4.39
C THR A 112 7.75 -14.25 4.71
N VAL A 113 7.00 -14.66 3.69
CA VAL A 113 5.98 -15.72 3.72
C VAL A 113 6.59 -16.98 3.11
N ASN A 114 6.50 -18.11 3.81
CA ASN A 114 6.88 -19.41 3.26
C ASN A 114 5.76 -19.89 2.33
N VAL A 115 6.11 -20.24 1.09
CA VAL A 115 5.17 -20.72 0.07
C VAL A 115 5.68 -22.04 -0.48
N THR A 116 4.90 -23.10 -0.42
CA THR A 116 5.20 -24.32 -1.16
C THR A 116 4.70 -24.16 -2.60
N LEU A 117 5.61 -24.22 -3.56
CA LEU A 117 5.25 -24.32 -4.97
C LEU A 117 4.97 -25.78 -5.30
N ASP A 118 3.82 -26.05 -5.91
CA ASP A 118 3.50 -27.33 -6.53
C ASP A 118 3.54 -27.24 -8.07
N ALA A 119 3.99 -28.32 -8.71
CA ALA A 119 4.13 -28.44 -10.15
C ALA A 119 2.83 -28.17 -10.93
N ARG A 120 1.69 -28.64 -10.41
CA ARG A 120 0.37 -28.45 -11.03
C ARG A 120 -0.29 -27.19 -10.49
N ASN A 121 -0.37 -27.10 -9.17
CA ASN A 121 -1.20 -26.14 -8.46
C ASN A 121 -0.54 -24.76 -8.33
N GLY A 122 0.76 -24.63 -8.61
CA GLY A 122 1.55 -23.45 -8.30
C GLY A 122 1.68 -23.24 -6.78
N GLY A 123 1.82 -21.99 -6.36
CA GLY A 123 1.92 -21.61 -4.95
C GLY A 123 0.72 -20.80 -4.48
N GLN A 124 0.55 -20.71 -3.17
CA GLN A 124 -0.38 -19.79 -2.51
C GLN A 124 0.17 -19.37 -1.14
N GLY A 125 -0.19 -18.18 -0.70
CA GLY A 125 0.21 -17.65 0.61
C GLY A 125 -0.66 -16.47 1.00
N SER A 126 -0.57 -16.05 2.25
CA SER A 126 -1.32 -14.91 2.78
C SER A 126 -0.55 -14.23 3.89
N PHE A 127 -0.72 -12.92 4.03
CA PHE A 127 -0.15 -12.14 5.13
C PHE A 127 -1.11 -10.99 5.50
N ARG A 128 -0.87 -10.33 6.62
CA ARG A 128 -1.61 -9.14 7.04
C ARG A 128 -0.71 -7.91 6.91
N LEU A 129 -1.25 -6.82 6.37
CA LEU A 129 -0.58 -5.54 6.35
C LEU A 129 -0.59 -4.96 7.77
N PRO A 130 0.51 -4.33 8.22
CA PRO A 130 0.51 -3.59 9.48
C PRO A 130 -0.63 -2.58 9.58
N GLU A 131 -1.16 -2.34 10.79
CA GLU A 131 -2.23 -1.35 11.02
C GLU A 131 -1.75 0.09 10.72
N ASN A 132 -0.42 0.31 10.70
CA ASN A 132 0.25 1.54 10.29
C ASN A 132 0.90 1.46 8.90
N ALA A 133 0.49 0.54 8.02
CA ALA A 133 1.09 0.39 6.69
C ALA A 133 1.08 1.70 5.87
N VAL A 134 2.23 2.03 5.27
CA VAL A 134 2.43 3.26 4.48
C VAL A 134 1.64 3.18 3.16
N ALA A 135 0.98 4.27 2.76
CA ALA A 135 0.30 4.31 1.46
C ALA A 135 1.31 4.32 0.29
N GLY A 136 1.12 3.45 -0.71
CA GLY A 136 1.97 3.39 -1.90
C GLY A 136 1.86 2.09 -2.70
N GLY A 137 2.85 1.83 -3.56
CA GLY A 137 2.97 0.60 -4.34
C GLY A 137 3.89 -0.39 -3.66
N TYR A 138 3.39 -1.59 -3.38
CA TYR A 138 4.09 -2.66 -2.66
C TYR A 138 4.57 -3.72 -3.64
N GLU A 139 5.68 -4.38 -3.32
CA GLU A 139 6.29 -5.41 -4.18
C GLU A 139 6.28 -6.78 -3.51
N LEU A 140 5.94 -7.81 -4.28
CA LEU A 140 6.02 -9.21 -3.92
C LEU A 140 7.17 -9.86 -4.68
N ARG A 141 8.24 -10.26 -4.00
CA ARG A 141 9.42 -10.93 -4.60
C ARG A 141 9.50 -12.39 -4.19
N LEU A 142 9.44 -13.30 -5.14
CA LEU A 142 9.55 -14.74 -4.93
C LEU A 142 10.91 -15.24 -5.43
N ALA A 143 11.71 -15.83 -4.55
CA ALA A 143 12.97 -16.48 -4.94
C ALA A 143 12.71 -17.93 -5.40
N TYR A 144 13.15 -18.28 -6.61
CA TYR A 144 13.05 -19.63 -7.18
C TYR A 144 14.26 -19.92 -8.07
N ARG A 145 14.95 -21.05 -7.83
CA ARG A 145 16.11 -21.53 -8.62
C ARG A 145 17.14 -20.43 -8.96
N ASN A 146 17.60 -19.71 -7.92
CA ASN A 146 18.54 -18.58 -8.01
C ASN A 146 18.06 -17.35 -8.81
N GLN A 147 16.80 -17.32 -9.25
CA GLN A 147 16.16 -16.17 -9.88
C GLN A 147 15.11 -15.55 -8.93
N VAL A 148 14.77 -14.27 -9.16
CA VAL A 148 13.79 -13.52 -8.38
C VAL A 148 12.66 -13.05 -9.30
N TYR A 149 11.43 -13.37 -8.91
CA TYR A 149 10.21 -13.05 -9.65
C TYR A 149 9.40 -12.00 -8.89
N SER A 150 9.04 -10.90 -9.54
CA SER A 150 8.32 -9.79 -8.90
C SER A 150 6.87 -9.63 -9.38
N SER A 151 6.04 -9.11 -8.48
CA SER A 151 4.69 -8.60 -8.75
C SER A 151 4.37 -7.45 -7.81
N SER A 152 3.25 -6.75 -7.99
CA SER A 152 2.92 -5.56 -7.20
C SER A 152 1.43 -5.40 -6.93
N PHE A 153 1.14 -4.77 -5.80
CA PHE A 153 -0.20 -4.33 -5.37
C PHE A 153 -0.11 -2.93 -4.78
N ARG A 154 -1.23 -2.35 -4.34
CA ARG A 154 -1.24 -1.02 -3.68
C ARG A 154 -1.88 -1.02 -2.31
N VAL A 155 -1.38 -0.15 -1.45
CA VAL A 155 -1.94 0.18 -0.15
C VAL A 155 -2.31 1.66 -0.14
N ALA A 156 -3.50 2.01 0.35
CA ALA A 156 -3.91 3.39 0.61
C ALA A 156 -5.02 3.41 1.67
N ASN A 157 -5.18 4.52 2.39
CA ASN A 157 -6.46 4.75 3.07
C ASN A 157 -7.49 5.16 2.00
N TYR A 158 -8.59 4.42 1.90
CA TYR A 158 -9.63 4.68 0.90
C TYR A 158 -11.02 4.29 1.43
N ILE A 159 -12.01 5.01 0.91
CA ILE A 159 -13.44 4.74 1.06
C ILE A 159 -13.94 4.29 -0.30
N LYS A 160 -14.73 3.21 -0.33
CA LYS A 160 -15.37 2.74 -1.56
C LYS A 160 -16.31 3.87 -2.08
N PRO A 161 -16.21 4.29 -3.34
CA PRO A 161 -17.07 5.35 -3.87
C PRO A 161 -18.53 4.94 -3.78
N HIS A 162 -19.40 5.85 -3.32
CA HIS A 162 -20.83 5.59 -3.17
C HIS A 162 -21.55 5.41 -4.50
N PHE A 163 -20.95 5.86 -5.61
CA PHE A 163 -21.45 5.67 -6.98
C PHE A 163 -20.30 5.79 -7.99
N GLU A 164 -20.42 5.12 -9.15
CA GLU A 164 -19.47 5.23 -10.25
C GLU A 164 -19.79 6.41 -11.18
N ILE A 165 -18.77 7.15 -11.62
CA ILE A 165 -18.89 8.20 -12.63
C ILE A 165 -18.32 7.68 -13.96
N GLY A 166 -19.22 7.18 -14.81
CA GLY A 166 -18.96 6.89 -16.21
C GLY A 166 -18.80 8.17 -17.03
N LEU A 167 -17.89 8.15 -18.01
CA LEU A 167 -17.76 9.19 -19.03
C LEU A 167 -18.06 8.58 -20.39
N ALA A 168 -19.19 8.96 -20.97
CA ALA A 168 -19.64 8.58 -22.31
C ALA A 168 -19.49 9.79 -23.25
N LEU A 169 -18.30 9.97 -23.81
CA LEU A 169 -18.05 11.02 -24.80
C LEU A 169 -18.94 10.82 -26.04
N ALA A 170 -19.37 11.92 -26.68
CA ALA A 170 -20.23 11.86 -27.85
C ALA A 170 -19.54 11.20 -29.07
N LYS A 171 -18.21 11.19 -29.06
CA LYS A 171 -17.30 10.53 -29.99
C LYS A 171 -16.15 9.91 -29.20
N LYS A 172 -15.49 8.88 -29.72
CA LYS A 172 -14.26 8.35 -29.09
C LYS A 172 -13.06 9.29 -29.24
N GLU A 173 -13.17 10.24 -30.16
CA GLU A 173 -12.11 11.13 -30.64
C GLU A 173 -12.71 12.50 -30.95
N PHE A 174 -11.90 13.55 -30.76
CA PHE A 174 -12.25 14.92 -31.15
C PHE A 174 -11.09 15.50 -31.95
N LYS A 175 -11.38 16.30 -32.98
CA LYS A 175 -10.35 16.98 -33.77
C LYS A 175 -9.83 18.22 -33.04
N THR A 176 -8.65 18.70 -33.44
CA THR A 176 -8.26 20.09 -33.16
C THR A 176 -9.32 21.05 -33.73
N GLY A 177 -9.70 22.08 -32.97
CA GLY A 177 -10.79 23.01 -33.30
C GLY A 177 -12.21 22.49 -33.03
N GLU A 178 -12.37 21.25 -32.55
CA GLU A 178 -13.67 20.67 -32.21
C GLU A 178 -13.96 20.69 -30.70
N ALA A 179 -15.14 21.18 -30.30
CA ALA A 179 -15.58 21.16 -28.91
C ALA A 179 -15.85 19.72 -28.41
N VAL A 180 -15.34 19.39 -27.23
CA VAL A 180 -15.41 18.03 -26.67
C VAL A 180 -16.74 17.84 -25.94
N SER A 181 -17.70 17.25 -26.63
CA SER A 181 -19.05 16.99 -26.13
C SER A 181 -19.26 15.54 -25.65
N GLY A 182 -20.22 15.33 -24.76
CA GLY A 182 -20.54 13.99 -24.25
C GLY A 182 -21.60 13.99 -23.17
N LYS A 183 -21.64 12.89 -22.42
CA LYS A 183 -22.41 12.76 -21.19
C LYS A 183 -21.55 12.12 -20.10
N LEU A 184 -21.69 12.60 -18.88
CA LEU A 184 -21.34 11.80 -17.70
C LEU A 184 -22.55 10.97 -17.32
N GLN A 185 -22.33 9.76 -16.84
CA GLN A 185 -23.37 8.89 -16.30
C GLN A 185 -22.97 8.47 -14.88
N LEU A 186 -23.80 8.83 -13.92
CA LEU A 186 -23.58 8.56 -12.50
C LEU A 186 -24.51 7.42 -12.10
N LEU A 187 -23.94 6.29 -11.65
CA LEU A 187 -24.68 5.09 -11.24
C LEU A 187 -24.28 4.65 -9.85
N TYR A 188 -25.25 4.36 -9.00
CA TYR A 188 -25.02 3.63 -7.76
C TYR A 188 -24.50 2.20 -8.05
N PRO A 189 -23.84 1.52 -7.09
CA PRO A 189 -23.26 0.18 -7.29
C PRO A 189 -24.28 -0.91 -7.68
N ASP A 190 -25.55 -0.73 -7.33
CA ASP A 190 -26.69 -1.54 -7.77
C ASP A 190 -27.08 -1.31 -9.25
N GLY A 191 -26.59 -0.23 -9.88
CA GLY A 191 -26.90 0.19 -11.24
C GLY A 191 -28.02 1.22 -11.37
N GLU A 192 -28.59 1.73 -10.27
CA GLU A 192 -29.59 2.80 -10.30
C GLU A 192 -28.94 4.17 -10.61
N PRO A 193 -29.65 5.08 -11.31
CA PRO A 193 -29.12 6.40 -11.64
C PRO A 193 -29.04 7.35 -10.44
N VAL A 194 -27.91 8.05 -10.30
CA VAL A 194 -27.73 9.10 -9.28
C VAL A 194 -28.34 10.41 -9.78
N LYS A 195 -29.57 10.71 -9.35
CA LYS A 195 -30.38 11.87 -9.79
C LYS A 195 -30.05 13.12 -8.98
N ASN A 196 -30.19 14.30 -9.60
CA ASN A 196 -30.02 15.61 -8.96
C ASN A 196 -28.66 15.83 -8.26
N ALA A 197 -27.62 15.10 -8.65
CA ALA A 197 -26.28 15.25 -8.08
C ALA A 197 -25.63 16.54 -8.57
N ARG A 198 -25.06 17.34 -7.66
CA ARG A 198 -24.28 18.54 -8.01
C ARG A 198 -22.93 18.09 -8.57
N VAL A 199 -22.61 18.46 -9.80
CA VAL A 199 -21.39 18.07 -10.52
C VAL A 199 -20.57 19.29 -10.88
N GLN A 200 -19.33 19.32 -10.38
CA GLN A 200 -18.31 20.30 -10.67
C GLN A 200 -17.28 19.70 -11.63
N LEU A 201 -17.00 20.41 -12.72
CA LEU A 201 -15.99 20.03 -13.72
C LEU A 201 -14.75 20.92 -13.60
N SER A 202 -13.58 20.37 -13.86
CA SER A 202 -12.32 21.12 -13.98
C SER A 202 -11.47 20.49 -15.08
N LEU A 203 -11.01 21.30 -16.03
CA LEU A 203 -10.31 20.83 -17.22
C LEU A 203 -8.91 21.43 -17.32
N ARG A 204 -7.91 20.59 -17.63
CA ARG A 204 -6.54 21.01 -17.92
C ARG A 204 -6.08 20.43 -19.25
N ALA A 205 -5.38 21.22 -20.05
CA ALA A 205 -4.84 20.79 -21.34
C ALA A 205 -3.30 20.64 -21.31
N GLN A 206 -2.77 19.69 -22.08
CA GLN A 206 -1.35 19.58 -22.38
C GLN A 206 -1.14 19.21 -23.85
N GLN A 207 -0.36 20.02 -24.56
CA GLN A 207 -0.11 19.86 -25.99
C GLN A 207 0.71 18.59 -26.30
N LEU A 208 0.42 17.95 -27.42
CA LEU A 208 1.28 16.95 -28.04
C LEU A 208 2.43 17.64 -28.78
N SER A 209 3.65 17.10 -28.67
CA SER A 209 4.86 17.61 -29.31
C SER A 209 5.63 16.49 -30.01
N MET A 210 6.45 16.85 -31.00
CA MET A 210 7.31 15.90 -31.71
C MET A 210 8.74 16.02 -31.16
N VAL A 211 9.33 14.90 -30.74
CA VAL A 211 10.70 14.82 -30.22
C VAL A 211 11.40 13.65 -30.89
N GLY A 212 12.28 13.93 -31.85
CA GLY A 212 13.04 12.89 -32.56
C GLY A 212 12.15 11.89 -33.31
N ASN A 213 11.23 12.38 -34.15
CA ASN A 213 10.19 11.62 -34.85
C ASN A 213 9.16 10.87 -33.99
N ASP A 214 9.33 10.81 -32.67
CA ASP A 214 8.29 10.32 -31.74
C ASP A 214 7.29 11.41 -31.35
N LEU A 215 6.01 11.05 -31.32
CA LEU A 215 4.94 11.85 -30.72
C LEU A 215 4.96 11.70 -29.18
N ARG A 216 5.38 12.75 -28.46
CA ARG A 216 5.50 12.76 -26.98
C ARG A 216 4.81 13.99 -26.38
N TYR A 217 4.10 13.83 -25.25
CA TYR A 217 3.57 14.95 -24.47
C TYR A 217 4.67 15.53 -23.58
N ALA A 218 5.08 16.78 -23.81
CA ALA A 218 6.13 17.46 -23.05
C ALA A 218 5.60 18.73 -22.33
N GLY A 219 6.38 19.25 -21.37
CA GLY A 219 6.06 20.48 -20.61
C GLY A 219 5.25 20.28 -19.31
N ARG A 220 5.14 21.37 -18.51
CA ARG A 220 4.20 21.46 -17.36
C ARG A 220 2.82 21.87 -17.87
N PHE A 221 1.74 21.46 -17.18
CA PHE A 221 0.35 21.85 -17.49
C PHE A 221 0.18 23.39 -17.39
N PRO A 222 0.01 24.13 -18.51
CA PRO A 222 0.04 25.59 -18.46
C PRO A 222 -1.34 26.24 -18.59
N VAL A 223 -2.40 25.46 -18.88
CA VAL A 223 -3.74 25.98 -19.16
C VAL A 223 -4.76 25.25 -18.30
N SER A 224 -5.32 25.98 -17.32
CA SER A 224 -6.60 25.65 -16.70
C SER A 224 -7.70 26.27 -17.55
N LEU A 225 -8.72 25.49 -17.87
CA LEU A 225 -9.92 25.95 -18.59
C LEU A 225 -11.08 26.03 -17.59
N GLU A 226 -12.04 26.92 -17.82
CA GLU A 226 -13.11 27.24 -16.86
C GLU A 226 -13.82 25.99 -16.33
N GLY A 227 -14.06 25.97 -15.02
CA GLY A 227 -14.82 24.93 -14.36
C GLY A 227 -16.32 25.26 -14.36
N SER A 228 -17.15 24.37 -14.90
CA SER A 228 -18.60 24.51 -14.88
C SER A 228 -19.22 23.68 -13.76
N GLU A 229 -20.22 24.25 -13.08
CA GLU A 229 -21.14 23.49 -12.22
C GLU A 229 -22.44 23.15 -12.97
N THR A 230 -23.00 21.98 -12.68
CA THR A 230 -24.21 21.45 -13.31
C THR A 230 -24.84 20.38 -12.41
N VAL A 231 -26.00 19.84 -12.79
CA VAL A 231 -26.79 18.88 -12.00
C VAL A 231 -27.17 17.67 -12.87
N SER A 232 -27.16 16.46 -12.30
CA SER A 232 -27.59 15.25 -13.03
C SER A 232 -29.11 15.13 -13.18
N ASP A 233 -29.55 14.63 -14.33
CA ASP A 233 -30.97 14.43 -14.66
C ASP A 233 -31.59 13.18 -13.99
N ALA A 234 -32.86 12.93 -14.26
CA ALA A 234 -33.61 11.79 -13.71
C ALA A 234 -33.09 10.40 -14.16
N SER A 235 -32.22 10.35 -15.18
CA SER A 235 -31.48 9.18 -15.65
C SER A 235 -30.01 9.16 -15.19
N GLY A 236 -29.63 10.07 -14.29
CA GLY A 236 -28.27 10.18 -13.76
C GLY A 236 -27.26 10.68 -14.80
N HIS A 237 -27.72 11.33 -15.87
CA HIS A 237 -26.85 11.90 -16.90
C HIS A 237 -26.58 13.38 -16.64
N VAL A 238 -25.37 13.81 -16.99
CA VAL A 238 -24.98 15.22 -17.09
C VAL A 238 -24.46 15.47 -18.49
N ALA A 239 -24.98 16.50 -19.17
CA ALA A 239 -24.41 16.92 -20.43
C ALA A 239 -23.00 17.49 -20.23
N LEU A 240 -22.03 16.95 -20.96
CA LEU A 240 -20.66 17.44 -20.99
C LEU A 240 -20.45 18.26 -22.26
N ASN A 241 -19.98 19.50 -22.11
CA ASN A 241 -19.55 20.33 -23.22
C ASN A 241 -18.29 21.09 -22.79
N LEU A 242 -17.15 20.72 -23.36
CA LEU A 242 -15.84 21.29 -23.05
C LEU A 242 -15.32 22.06 -24.26
N PRO A 243 -14.52 23.12 -24.06
CA PRO A 243 -13.99 23.94 -25.15
C PRO A 243 -13.12 23.13 -26.14
N ALA A 244 -13.05 23.61 -27.37
CA ALA A 244 -12.18 23.05 -28.40
C ALA A 244 -10.70 23.23 -28.04
N ALA A 245 -9.84 22.29 -28.45
CA ALA A 245 -8.40 22.45 -28.33
C ALA A 245 -7.84 23.06 -29.63
N ASP A 246 -7.06 24.13 -29.53
CA ASP A 246 -6.47 24.79 -30.71
C ASP A 246 -5.30 24.02 -31.34
N LYS A 247 -4.82 22.96 -30.67
CA LYS A 247 -3.71 22.10 -31.13
C LYS A 247 -3.92 20.65 -30.65
N PRO A 248 -3.32 19.65 -31.33
CA PRO A 248 -3.29 18.27 -30.86
C PRO A 248 -2.81 18.19 -29.41
N SER A 249 -3.63 17.61 -28.53
CA SER A 249 -3.49 17.75 -27.08
C SER A 249 -4.06 16.54 -26.35
N ARG A 250 -3.68 16.39 -25.08
CA ARG A 250 -4.47 15.64 -24.11
C ARG A 250 -5.20 16.59 -23.16
N TYR A 251 -6.42 16.23 -22.82
CA TYR A 251 -7.29 16.89 -21.86
C TYR A 251 -7.38 16.00 -20.61
N LEU A 252 -7.09 16.56 -19.44
CA LEU A 252 -7.36 15.94 -18.15
C LEU A 252 -8.62 16.57 -17.57
N LEU A 253 -9.74 15.87 -17.73
CA LEU A 253 -11.03 16.24 -17.13
C LEU A 253 -11.10 15.66 -15.72
N THR A 254 -11.15 16.53 -14.72
CA THR A 254 -11.54 16.17 -13.35
C THR A 254 -13.04 16.41 -13.19
N VAL A 255 -13.75 15.39 -12.72
CA VAL A 255 -15.20 15.45 -12.44
C VAL A 255 -15.38 15.20 -10.95
N SER A 256 -16.14 16.05 -10.28
CA SER A 256 -16.46 15.95 -8.85
C SER A 256 -17.98 16.06 -8.69
N ALA A 257 -18.65 14.95 -8.37
CA ALA A 257 -20.09 14.90 -8.17
C ALA A 257 -20.44 14.65 -6.70
N SER A 258 -21.54 15.21 -6.20
CA SER A 258 -22.15 14.82 -4.92
C SER A 258 -23.62 14.50 -5.07
N ASP A 259 -24.05 13.35 -4.51
CA ASP A 259 -25.47 13.10 -4.29
C ASP A 259 -26.01 14.01 -3.16
N GLY A 260 -27.33 14.14 -3.06
CA GLY A 260 -27.98 15.00 -2.06
C GLY A 260 -27.74 14.58 -0.61
N ALA A 261 -27.17 13.40 -0.38
CA ALA A 261 -26.76 12.90 0.95
C ALA A 261 -25.31 13.29 1.31
N ALA A 262 -24.74 14.24 0.58
CA ALA A 262 -23.40 14.80 0.76
C ALA A 262 -22.23 13.82 0.55
N TYR A 263 -22.41 12.73 -0.21
CA TYR A 263 -21.31 11.86 -0.63
C TYR A 263 -20.66 12.39 -1.91
N ARG A 264 -19.41 12.86 -1.82
CA ARG A 264 -18.66 13.46 -2.93
C ARG A 264 -17.71 12.45 -3.59
N VAL A 265 -17.97 12.08 -4.84
CA VAL A 265 -17.10 11.23 -5.67
C VAL A 265 -16.32 12.09 -6.66
N THR A 266 -15.00 11.92 -6.72
CA THR A 266 -14.14 12.61 -7.70
C THR A 266 -13.41 11.60 -8.59
N THR A 267 -13.51 11.77 -9.91
CA THR A 267 -12.74 11.00 -10.90
C THR A 267 -11.91 11.93 -11.79
N THR A 268 -10.90 11.38 -12.47
CA THR A 268 -10.12 12.10 -13.49
C THR A 268 -9.97 11.21 -14.72
N LYS A 269 -10.31 11.75 -15.89
CA LYS A 269 -10.26 11.06 -17.18
C LYS A 269 -9.34 11.82 -18.13
N GLU A 270 -8.52 11.06 -18.85
CA GLU A 270 -7.70 11.55 -19.95
C GLU A 270 -8.49 11.41 -21.25
N ILE A 271 -8.60 12.49 -22.02
CA ILE A 271 -9.26 12.56 -23.31
C ILE A 271 -8.20 12.98 -24.33
N LEU A 272 -8.06 12.24 -25.43
CA LEU A 272 -7.08 12.53 -26.47
C LEU A 272 -7.73 13.30 -27.62
N ILE A 273 -7.11 14.42 -27.99
CA ILE A 273 -7.54 15.26 -29.12
C ILE A 273 -6.60 14.97 -30.29
N GLU A 274 -7.19 14.60 -31.43
CA GLU A 274 -6.53 14.24 -32.68
C GLU A 274 -5.59 13.01 -32.58
N ARG A 275 -6.05 11.95 -31.88
CA ARG A 275 -5.36 10.64 -31.82
C ARG A 275 -6.30 9.44 -31.54
N GLY A 276 -6.78 8.74 -32.58
CA GLY A 276 -7.74 7.61 -32.52
C GLY A 276 -7.17 6.18 -32.40
N LEU A 277 -7.90 5.09 -32.09
CA LEU A 277 -9.33 4.82 -31.70
C LEU A 277 -10.46 4.60 -32.76
N ALA A 278 -10.12 4.22 -33.99
CA ALA A 278 -11.03 3.87 -35.11
C ALA A 278 -12.40 3.22 -34.75
N HIS A 279 -13.48 3.75 -35.36
CA HIS A 279 -14.87 3.31 -35.16
C HIS A 279 -15.28 2.15 -36.07
N TYR A 280 -14.70 2.08 -37.26
CA TYR A 280 -14.86 0.98 -38.20
C TYR A 280 -13.53 0.25 -38.33
N SER A 281 -13.59 -1.07 -38.48
CA SER A 281 -12.49 -1.81 -39.06
C SER A 281 -12.49 -1.53 -40.57
N LEU A 282 -11.34 -1.15 -41.11
CA LEU A 282 -11.06 -1.20 -42.54
C LEU A 282 -10.04 -2.31 -42.76
N SER A 283 -10.34 -3.22 -43.68
CA SER A 283 -9.60 -4.45 -43.89
C SER A 283 -9.53 -4.79 -45.38
N THR A 284 -8.55 -5.59 -45.75
CA THR A 284 -8.33 -6.12 -47.10
C THR A 284 -7.90 -7.57 -46.97
N ALA A 285 -7.99 -8.34 -48.04
CA ALA A 285 -7.51 -9.73 -48.05
C ALA A 285 -5.97 -9.83 -48.01
N ALA A 286 -5.27 -8.81 -48.52
CA ALA A 286 -3.82 -8.69 -48.53
C ALA A 286 -3.41 -7.21 -48.35
N GLN A 287 -2.41 -6.91 -47.51
CA GLN A 287 -1.88 -5.53 -47.29
C GLN A 287 -1.18 -4.93 -48.53
N TYR A 288 -1.02 -5.68 -49.61
CA TYR A 288 -0.50 -5.17 -50.88
C TYR A 288 -1.17 -5.83 -52.10
N SER A 289 -0.97 -5.22 -53.26
CA SER A 289 -1.45 -5.70 -54.56
C SER A 289 -0.53 -5.23 -55.70
N ASN A 290 -0.77 -5.67 -56.93
CA ASN A 290 -0.07 -5.16 -58.10
C ASN A 290 -0.72 -3.87 -58.65
N SER A 291 0.05 -3.04 -59.35
CA SER A 291 -0.48 -1.87 -60.05
C SER A 291 -1.43 -2.30 -61.17
N GLY A 292 -2.60 -1.65 -61.24
CA GLY A 292 -3.71 -2.06 -62.12
C GLY A 292 -4.58 -3.20 -61.56
N GLU A 293 -4.24 -3.79 -60.41
CA GLU A 293 -5.06 -4.80 -59.74
C GLU A 293 -6.22 -4.13 -58.97
N SER A 294 -7.42 -4.71 -59.05
CA SER A 294 -8.61 -4.22 -58.34
C SER A 294 -8.70 -4.83 -56.94
N VAL A 295 -8.50 -4.02 -55.91
CA VAL A 295 -8.45 -4.44 -54.50
C VAL A 295 -9.78 -4.18 -53.80
N VAL A 296 -10.36 -5.24 -53.21
CA VAL A 296 -11.61 -5.15 -52.44
C VAL A 296 -11.32 -4.89 -50.97
N PHE A 297 -11.59 -3.66 -50.54
CA PHE A 297 -11.52 -3.25 -49.15
C PHE A 297 -12.87 -3.49 -48.46
N ARG A 298 -12.86 -4.21 -47.35
CA ARG A 298 -14.05 -4.51 -46.53
C ARG A 298 -14.04 -3.69 -45.26
N TYR A 299 -15.21 -3.21 -44.86
CA TYR A 299 -15.38 -2.47 -43.63
C TYR A 299 -16.56 -2.97 -42.80
N ALA A 300 -16.34 -3.01 -41.50
CA ALA A 300 -17.34 -3.44 -40.52
C ALA A 300 -17.25 -2.54 -39.28
N ALA A 301 -18.41 -2.13 -38.76
CA ALA A 301 -18.50 -1.37 -37.52
C ALA A 301 -17.95 -2.22 -36.36
N LEU A 302 -17.04 -1.67 -35.57
CA LEU A 302 -16.47 -2.37 -34.41
C LEU A 302 -17.43 -2.37 -33.20
N GLU A 303 -18.30 -1.36 -33.15
CA GLU A 303 -19.39 -1.17 -32.20
C GLU A 303 -20.59 -0.52 -32.94
N SER A 304 -21.77 -0.46 -32.33
CA SER A 304 -22.92 0.22 -32.93
C SER A 304 -22.71 1.74 -33.00
N SER A 305 -22.34 2.25 -34.17
CA SER A 305 -22.16 3.68 -34.42
C SER A 305 -23.30 4.30 -35.23
N LYS A 306 -23.64 5.56 -34.92
CA LYS A 306 -24.54 6.40 -35.73
C LYS A 306 -23.82 7.05 -36.93
N GLN A 307 -22.50 7.13 -36.88
CA GLN A 307 -21.69 7.59 -38.02
C GLN A 307 -21.49 6.43 -38.98
N VAL A 308 -21.78 6.65 -40.27
CA VAL A 308 -21.69 5.64 -41.33
C VAL A 308 -20.69 6.14 -42.38
N PRO A 309 -19.78 5.28 -42.88
CA PRO A 309 -18.92 5.61 -44.01
C PRO A 309 -19.77 5.97 -45.24
N VAL A 310 -19.55 7.17 -45.79
CA VAL A 310 -20.19 7.61 -47.05
C VAL A 310 -19.17 7.93 -48.14
N THR A 311 -17.92 8.20 -47.78
CA THR A 311 -16.82 8.35 -48.74
C THR A 311 -15.63 7.52 -48.30
N TYR A 312 -14.83 7.11 -49.28
CA TYR A 312 -13.48 6.60 -49.07
C TYR A 312 -12.49 7.48 -49.83
N GLU A 313 -11.32 7.70 -49.25
CA GLU A 313 -10.22 8.45 -49.84
C GLU A 313 -8.96 7.59 -49.79
N TRP A 314 -8.16 7.61 -50.84
CA TRP A 314 -6.81 7.02 -50.84
C TRP A 314 -5.78 8.06 -51.25
N LEU A 315 -4.77 8.24 -50.40
CA LEU A 315 -3.65 9.16 -50.59
C LEU A 315 -2.39 8.36 -50.92
N ARG A 316 -1.80 8.60 -52.10
CA ARG A 316 -0.46 8.11 -52.45
C ARG A 316 0.58 8.92 -51.66
N LEU A 317 1.48 8.25 -50.94
CA LEU A 317 2.40 8.93 -50.03
C LEU A 317 3.59 9.60 -50.75
N GLU A 318 4.04 9.03 -51.88
CA GLU A 318 5.23 9.50 -52.59
C GLU A 318 5.06 10.85 -53.29
N ASP A 319 3.87 11.13 -53.83
CA ASP A 319 3.56 12.39 -54.55
C ASP A 319 2.40 13.18 -53.91
N ARG A 320 1.87 12.68 -52.77
CA ARG A 320 0.72 13.24 -52.05
C ARG A 320 -0.55 13.39 -52.90
N THR A 321 -0.68 12.64 -53.99
CA THR A 321 -1.92 12.64 -54.78
C THR A 321 -3.02 11.86 -54.06
N SER A 322 -4.11 12.53 -53.70
CA SER A 322 -5.33 11.88 -53.18
C SER A 322 -6.40 11.74 -54.23
N HIS A 323 -7.18 10.68 -54.10
CA HIS A 323 -8.37 10.38 -54.89
C HIS A 323 -9.45 9.91 -53.92
N SER A 324 -10.72 10.07 -54.28
CA SER A 324 -11.85 9.66 -53.45
C SER A 324 -12.99 9.07 -54.26
N GLY A 325 -13.88 8.36 -53.59
CA GLY A 325 -15.11 7.83 -54.15
C GLY A 325 -16.22 7.72 -53.10
N GLU A 326 -17.46 7.65 -53.57
CA GLU A 326 -18.62 7.45 -52.72
C GLU A 326 -18.80 5.98 -52.34
N LEU A 327 -19.30 5.74 -51.13
CA LEU A 327 -19.66 4.41 -50.65
C LEU A 327 -21.16 4.18 -50.84
N PRO A 328 -21.60 3.03 -51.36
CA PRO A 328 -23.02 2.71 -51.44
C PRO A 328 -23.62 2.63 -50.04
N SER A 329 -24.80 3.23 -49.85
CA SER A 329 -25.51 3.21 -48.57
C SER A 329 -25.79 1.77 -48.12
N GLY A 330 -25.38 1.43 -46.89
CA GLY A 330 -25.45 0.06 -46.36
C GLY A 330 -24.39 -0.91 -46.92
N GLY A 331 -23.45 -0.43 -47.74
CA GLY A 331 -22.31 -1.19 -48.22
C GLY A 331 -21.42 -1.71 -47.07
N LYS A 332 -20.70 -2.80 -47.34
CA LYS A 332 -19.68 -3.39 -46.45
C LYS A 332 -18.30 -3.50 -47.11
N SER A 333 -18.18 -3.00 -48.33
CA SER A 333 -16.94 -3.04 -49.10
C SER A 333 -16.97 -2.06 -50.27
N PHE A 334 -15.79 -1.66 -50.71
CA PHE A 334 -15.54 -0.90 -51.94
C PHE A 334 -14.34 -1.49 -52.68
N THR A 335 -14.16 -1.12 -53.93
CA THR A 335 -13.05 -1.61 -54.77
C THR A 335 -12.24 -0.42 -55.27
N VAL A 336 -10.91 -0.48 -55.11
CA VAL A 336 -9.99 0.53 -55.66
C VAL A 336 -9.08 -0.14 -56.68
N ASN A 337 -8.84 0.52 -57.80
CA ASN A 337 -7.82 0.11 -58.77
C ASN A 337 -6.67 1.13 -58.72
N PHE A 338 -5.49 0.68 -58.31
CA PHE A 338 -4.34 1.57 -58.13
C PHE A 338 -3.52 1.66 -59.43
N ALA A 339 -3.75 2.72 -60.20
CA ALA A 339 -3.12 2.94 -61.51
C ALA A 339 -1.60 3.22 -61.47
N LYS A 340 -1.03 3.48 -60.29
CA LYS A 340 0.41 3.66 -60.07
C LYS A 340 0.90 2.78 -58.90
N PRO A 341 2.16 2.35 -58.90
CA PRO A 341 2.77 1.75 -57.71
C PRO A 341 3.07 2.80 -56.63
N GLY A 342 3.28 2.34 -55.40
CA GLY A 342 3.57 3.18 -54.23
C GLY A 342 2.78 2.77 -52.98
N ASN A 343 2.96 3.53 -51.92
CA ASN A 343 2.31 3.33 -50.63
C ASN A 343 1.07 4.22 -50.55
N TYR A 344 -0.05 3.63 -50.16
CA TYR A 344 -1.34 4.31 -50.08
C TYR A 344 -1.89 4.27 -48.66
N ASN A 345 -2.33 5.41 -48.15
CA ASN A 345 -3.18 5.48 -46.96
C ASN A 345 -4.64 5.62 -47.40
N LEU A 346 -5.42 4.59 -47.16
CA LEU A 346 -6.87 4.60 -47.32
C LEU A 346 -7.53 5.09 -46.03
N THR A 347 -8.55 5.93 -46.17
CA THR A 347 -9.41 6.37 -45.06
C THR A 347 -10.88 6.23 -45.45
N LEU A 348 -11.69 5.81 -44.49
CA LEU A 348 -13.15 5.94 -44.57
C LEU A 348 -13.56 7.24 -43.91
N ARG A 349 -14.50 7.98 -44.50
CA ARG A 349 -15.03 9.22 -43.93
C ARG A 349 -16.55 9.19 -43.85
N ASP A 350 -17.09 9.82 -42.80
CA ASP A 350 -18.52 10.15 -42.74
C ASP A 350 -18.85 11.39 -43.59
N LYS A 351 -20.13 11.76 -43.61
CA LYS A 351 -20.65 12.92 -44.35
C LYS A 351 -20.07 14.26 -43.90
N ASP A 352 -19.46 14.31 -42.72
CA ASP A 352 -18.87 15.50 -42.10
C ASP A 352 -17.33 15.46 -42.19
N GLY A 353 -16.78 14.55 -43.02
CA GLY A 353 -15.35 14.42 -43.30
C GLY A 353 -14.51 13.84 -42.15
N LEU A 354 -15.15 13.21 -41.16
CA LEU A 354 -14.48 12.60 -40.01
C LEU A 354 -13.99 11.19 -40.37
N ILE A 355 -12.72 10.90 -40.08
CA ILE A 355 -12.11 9.60 -40.39
C ILE A 355 -12.70 8.53 -39.46
N LEU A 356 -13.39 7.56 -40.03
CA LEU A 356 -14.01 6.45 -39.29
C LEU A 356 -13.11 5.20 -39.20
N ALA A 357 -12.21 5.04 -40.17
CA ALA A 357 -11.22 3.99 -40.24
C ALA A 357 -10.06 4.42 -41.13
N GLY A 358 -8.88 3.85 -40.91
CA GLY A 358 -7.70 4.02 -41.76
C GLY A 358 -6.98 2.69 -41.97
N LEU A 359 -6.34 2.53 -43.14
CA LEU A 359 -5.56 1.36 -43.51
C LEU A 359 -4.47 1.77 -44.48
N SER A 360 -3.23 1.33 -44.26
CA SER A 360 -2.15 1.44 -45.24
C SER A 360 -2.17 0.22 -46.18
N HIS A 361 -1.92 0.44 -47.48
CA HIS A 361 -1.87 -0.59 -48.50
C HIS A 361 -0.74 -0.28 -49.50
N ALA A 362 0.13 -1.24 -49.79
CA ALA A 362 1.23 -1.06 -50.74
C ALA A 362 0.87 -1.57 -52.14
N VAL A 363 1.38 -0.94 -53.19
CA VAL A 363 1.11 -1.31 -54.57
C VAL A 363 2.42 -1.52 -55.31
N SER A 364 2.70 -2.76 -55.71
CA SER A 364 3.90 -3.13 -56.47
C SER A 364 3.79 -2.73 -57.94
N GLY A 365 4.92 -2.48 -58.59
CA GLY A 365 4.97 -2.12 -60.00
C GLY A 365 6.25 -1.41 -60.42
N LYS A 366 6.43 -1.25 -61.73
CA LYS A 366 7.65 -0.68 -62.31
C LYS A 366 7.90 0.76 -61.80
N GLY A 367 9.08 0.99 -61.23
CA GLY A 367 9.46 2.28 -60.64
C GLY A 367 9.10 2.43 -59.15
N SER A 368 8.63 1.38 -58.48
CA SER A 368 8.53 1.36 -57.02
C SER A 368 9.90 1.09 -56.39
N THR A 369 10.33 1.95 -55.48
CA THR A 369 11.61 1.85 -54.78
C THR A 369 11.42 2.17 -53.30
N ALA A 370 12.18 1.50 -52.43
CA ALA A 370 12.31 1.89 -51.03
C ALA A 370 13.11 3.21 -50.91
N HIS A 371 13.22 3.74 -49.68
CA HIS A 371 14.09 4.89 -49.42
C HIS A 371 15.56 4.47 -49.57
N THR A 372 16.41 5.37 -50.07
CA THR A 372 17.84 5.08 -50.24
C THR A 372 18.47 4.63 -48.91
N GLY A 373 19.04 3.43 -48.89
CA GLY A 373 19.62 2.82 -47.69
C GLY A 373 18.66 1.99 -46.83
N THR A 374 17.37 1.84 -47.19
CA THR A 374 16.42 0.94 -46.51
C THR A 374 15.94 -0.20 -47.42
N VAL A 375 15.41 -1.26 -46.82
CA VAL A 375 14.54 -2.24 -47.50
C VAL A 375 13.16 -2.10 -46.89
N ASP A 376 12.12 -2.09 -47.71
CA ASP A 376 10.75 -2.12 -47.21
C ASP A 376 10.19 -3.56 -47.32
N ILE A 377 9.62 -4.07 -46.21
CA ILE A 377 9.03 -5.41 -46.14
C ILE A 377 7.56 -5.29 -45.72
N VAL A 378 6.64 -5.74 -46.56
CA VAL A 378 5.18 -5.71 -46.30
C VAL A 378 4.61 -7.13 -46.34
N ALA A 379 4.06 -7.60 -45.22
CA ALA A 379 3.39 -8.90 -45.11
C ALA A 379 1.93 -8.82 -45.55
N ASP A 380 1.39 -9.84 -46.22
CA ASP A 380 0.01 -9.84 -46.71
C ASP A 380 -1.06 -9.82 -45.59
N LYS A 381 -0.75 -10.35 -44.39
CA LYS A 381 -1.62 -10.33 -43.21
C LYS A 381 -0.88 -9.89 -41.95
N THR A 382 -1.66 -9.42 -40.97
CA THR A 382 -1.16 -8.98 -39.65
C THR A 382 -1.19 -10.09 -38.58
N LEU A 383 -1.88 -11.20 -38.85
CA LEU A 383 -1.96 -12.41 -38.02
C LEU A 383 -2.24 -13.61 -38.94
N TYR A 384 -1.51 -14.70 -38.75
CA TYR A 384 -1.65 -15.94 -39.50
C TYR A 384 -2.18 -17.09 -38.62
N GLN A 385 -2.84 -18.05 -39.24
CA GLN A 385 -3.09 -19.37 -38.67
C GLN A 385 -2.01 -20.35 -39.15
N PRO A 386 -1.60 -21.33 -38.32
CA PRO A 386 -0.75 -22.43 -38.77
C PRO A 386 -1.37 -23.17 -39.95
N GLY A 387 -0.56 -23.44 -40.98
CA GLY A 387 -0.98 -24.01 -42.26
C GLY A 387 -1.28 -22.98 -43.36
N GLU A 388 -1.32 -21.68 -43.05
CA GLU A 388 -1.38 -20.63 -44.08
C GLU A 388 0.01 -20.40 -44.72
N THR A 389 0.09 -19.52 -45.71
CA THR A 389 1.36 -19.05 -46.30
C THR A 389 1.42 -17.53 -46.15
N ALA A 390 2.46 -17.03 -45.50
CA ALA A 390 2.75 -15.61 -45.42
C ALA A 390 3.43 -15.17 -46.71
N LYS A 391 2.95 -14.08 -47.32
CA LYS A 391 3.56 -13.50 -48.51
C LYS A 391 4.17 -12.15 -48.14
N MET A 392 5.47 -12.01 -48.36
CA MET A 392 6.25 -10.84 -48.00
C MET A 392 6.65 -10.11 -49.29
N LEU A 393 6.11 -8.91 -49.52
CA LEU A 393 6.59 -8.02 -50.57
C LEU A 393 7.87 -7.34 -50.07
N ILE A 394 8.97 -7.58 -50.76
CA ILE A 394 10.28 -6.99 -50.50
C ILE A 394 10.52 -5.93 -51.58
N THR A 395 10.80 -4.70 -51.17
CA THR A 395 11.12 -3.58 -52.07
C THR A 395 12.49 -3.00 -51.72
N PHE A 396 13.37 -2.95 -52.71
CA PHE A 396 14.71 -2.37 -52.64
C PHE A 396 14.72 -0.93 -53.20
N PRO A 397 15.71 -0.09 -52.85
CA PRO A 397 15.78 1.29 -53.34
C PRO A 397 16.39 1.39 -54.75
N GLU A 398 17.12 0.37 -55.17
CA GLU A 398 17.76 0.26 -56.49
C GLU A 398 17.76 -1.21 -56.96
N PRO A 399 17.99 -1.48 -58.26
CA PRO A 399 18.05 -2.85 -58.78
C PRO A 399 19.11 -3.69 -58.07
N ILE A 400 18.72 -4.86 -57.60
CA ILE A 400 19.62 -5.77 -56.89
C ILE A 400 19.37 -7.22 -57.29
N ASP A 401 20.46 -7.98 -57.45
CA ASP A 401 20.41 -9.38 -57.84
C ASP A 401 20.69 -10.33 -56.66
N GLU A 402 21.17 -9.81 -55.52
CA GLU A 402 21.48 -10.60 -54.33
C GLU A 402 21.16 -9.88 -53.02
N ALA A 403 20.57 -10.62 -52.09
CA ALA A 403 20.29 -10.25 -50.71
C ALA A 403 20.22 -11.52 -49.86
N LEU A 404 20.56 -11.42 -48.57
CA LEU A 404 20.38 -12.48 -47.59
C LEU A 404 18.97 -12.37 -46.98
N LEU A 405 18.25 -13.48 -46.96
CA LEU A 405 16.91 -13.63 -46.40
C LEU A 405 16.96 -14.65 -45.26
N THR A 406 16.35 -14.33 -44.12
CA THR A 406 16.43 -15.17 -42.92
C THR A 406 15.10 -15.28 -42.18
N LEU A 407 14.91 -16.40 -41.48
CA LEU A 407 13.91 -16.53 -40.42
C LEU A 407 14.60 -16.60 -39.06
N GLU A 408 14.17 -15.75 -38.14
CA GLU A 408 14.94 -15.39 -36.94
C GLU A 408 14.06 -15.31 -35.68
N ARG A 409 14.58 -15.88 -34.59
CA ARG A 409 14.12 -15.66 -33.20
C ARG A 409 15.30 -15.57 -32.25
N ASP A 410 15.68 -16.70 -31.64
CA ASP A 410 16.86 -16.81 -30.75
C ASP A 410 18.14 -17.12 -31.53
N ARG A 411 17.97 -17.55 -32.77
CA ARG A 411 19.00 -17.82 -33.78
C ARG A 411 18.42 -17.56 -35.16
N VAL A 412 19.29 -17.53 -36.17
CA VAL A 412 18.89 -17.76 -37.56
C VAL A 412 18.43 -19.22 -37.65
N GLU A 413 17.12 -19.44 -37.81
CA GLU A 413 16.53 -20.78 -37.94
C GLU A 413 16.58 -21.28 -39.38
N GLN A 414 16.51 -20.38 -40.35
CA GLN A 414 16.62 -20.65 -41.78
C GLN A 414 17.30 -19.46 -42.47
N GLN A 415 18.08 -19.74 -43.51
CA GLN A 415 18.71 -18.73 -44.38
C GLN A 415 18.47 -19.06 -45.85
N SER A 416 18.51 -18.04 -46.72
CA SER A 416 18.39 -18.15 -48.17
C SER A 416 19.06 -16.95 -48.81
N LEU A 417 19.61 -17.12 -50.01
CA LEU A 417 19.97 -15.97 -50.86
C LEU A 417 18.82 -15.65 -51.82
N LEU A 418 18.76 -14.40 -52.28
CA LEU A 418 17.84 -13.95 -53.32
C LEU A 418 18.14 -14.62 -54.68
N SER A 419 19.43 -14.83 -54.95
CA SER A 419 19.98 -15.49 -56.13
C SER A 419 19.74 -17.02 -56.12
N HIS A 420 19.77 -17.62 -54.93
CA HIS A 420 19.66 -19.07 -54.70
C HIS A 420 18.61 -19.36 -53.61
N PRO A 421 17.31 -19.42 -53.97
CA PRO A 421 16.23 -19.62 -53.01
C PRO A 421 16.27 -21.01 -52.36
N ALA A 422 16.31 -21.05 -51.03
CA ALA A 422 16.22 -22.26 -50.24
C ALA A 422 14.77 -22.79 -50.16
N ASN A 423 14.62 -24.09 -49.88
CA ASN A 423 13.34 -24.81 -49.95
C ASN A 423 12.27 -24.39 -48.92
N TRP A 424 12.61 -23.58 -47.92
CA TRP A 424 11.67 -23.07 -46.91
C TRP A 424 10.83 -21.88 -47.40
N LEU A 425 11.16 -21.31 -48.56
CA LEU A 425 10.41 -20.24 -49.21
C LEU A 425 10.28 -20.48 -50.71
N THR A 426 9.45 -19.68 -51.38
CA THR A 426 9.52 -19.50 -52.83
C THR A 426 9.62 -18.01 -53.16
N LEU A 427 10.51 -17.65 -54.10
CA LEU A 427 10.68 -16.28 -54.58
C LEU A 427 10.05 -16.09 -55.96
N GLN A 428 9.41 -14.94 -56.14
CA GLN A 428 8.98 -14.44 -57.43
C GLN A 428 9.54 -13.02 -57.63
N ARG A 429 10.44 -12.83 -58.60
CA ARG A 429 10.86 -11.47 -59.03
C ARG A 429 9.66 -10.79 -59.71
N LEU A 430 9.21 -9.66 -59.18
CA LEU A 430 8.11 -8.88 -59.74
C LEU A 430 8.63 -7.85 -60.74
N ASN A 431 9.79 -7.25 -60.44
CA ASN A 431 10.57 -6.36 -61.30
C ASN A 431 12.00 -6.26 -60.74
N ASP A 432 12.83 -5.37 -61.28
CA ASP A 432 14.25 -5.26 -60.90
C ASP A 432 14.47 -4.82 -59.44
N THR A 433 13.49 -4.13 -58.82
CA THR A 433 13.55 -3.59 -57.44
C THR A 433 12.58 -4.26 -56.47
N GLN A 434 11.74 -5.22 -56.92
CA GLN A 434 10.71 -5.84 -56.08
C GLN A 434 10.60 -7.36 -56.26
N TYR A 435 10.45 -8.05 -55.13
CA TYR A 435 10.36 -9.50 -55.03
C TYR A 435 9.22 -9.88 -54.08
N GLU A 436 8.50 -10.96 -54.37
CA GLU A 436 7.55 -11.58 -53.45
C GLU A 436 8.17 -12.87 -52.88
N ALA A 437 8.31 -12.95 -51.56
CA ALA A 437 8.74 -14.16 -50.85
C ALA A 437 7.54 -14.83 -50.17
N ARG A 438 7.30 -16.11 -50.47
CA ARG A 438 6.19 -16.89 -49.88
C ARG A 438 6.74 -17.90 -48.89
N VAL A 439 6.35 -17.76 -47.63
CA VAL A 439 6.84 -18.54 -46.48
C VAL A 439 5.67 -19.35 -45.88
N PRO A 440 5.69 -20.69 -45.94
CA PRO A 440 4.68 -21.53 -45.28
C PRO A 440 4.69 -21.33 -43.75
N VAL A 441 3.55 -21.01 -43.16
CA VAL A 441 3.42 -20.74 -41.72
C VAL A 441 3.19 -22.05 -40.97
N SER A 442 4.14 -22.45 -40.14
CA SER A 442 4.04 -23.66 -39.31
C SER A 442 3.50 -23.36 -37.90
N ASN A 443 3.20 -24.40 -37.12
CA ASN A 443 2.92 -24.24 -35.68
C ASN A 443 4.13 -23.69 -34.91
N SER A 444 5.37 -23.98 -35.33
CA SER A 444 6.58 -23.55 -34.61
C SER A 444 6.80 -22.05 -34.69
N PHE A 445 6.12 -21.33 -35.58
CA PHE A 445 6.21 -19.88 -35.72
C PHE A 445 5.43 -19.10 -34.66
N ALA A 446 4.56 -19.73 -33.86
CA ALA A 446 3.79 -19.01 -32.84
C ALA A 446 4.64 -18.75 -31.56
N PRO A 447 4.41 -17.65 -30.83
CA PRO A 447 3.46 -16.56 -31.11
C PRO A 447 3.90 -15.62 -32.26
N ASN A 448 5.19 -15.58 -32.58
CA ASN A 448 5.72 -14.95 -33.79
C ASN A 448 7.13 -15.46 -34.14
N ILE A 449 7.48 -15.36 -35.43
CA ILE A 449 8.85 -15.46 -35.97
C ILE A 449 9.17 -14.17 -36.73
N THR A 450 10.45 -13.83 -36.85
CA THR A 450 10.89 -12.66 -37.63
C THR A 450 11.36 -13.11 -39.00
N PHE A 451 10.92 -12.45 -40.06
CA PHE A 451 11.50 -12.54 -41.39
C PHE A 451 12.36 -11.30 -41.62
N SER A 452 13.63 -11.50 -41.99
CA SER A 452 14.60 -10.42 -42.09
C SER A 452 15.26 -10.41 -43.49
N VAL A 453 15.63 -9.23 -43.96
CA VAL A 453 16.30 -9.02 -45.25
C VAL A 453 17.53 -8.15 -45.03
N LEU A 454 18.68 -8.61 -45.54
CA LEU A 454 19.94 -7.87 -45.57
C LEU A 454 20.43 -7.75 -47.02
N TYR A 455 20.85 -6.57 -47.44
CA TYR A 455 21.63 -6.41 -48.67
C TYR A 455 22.85 -5.51 -48.46
N THR A 456 23.84 -5.66 -49.35
CA THR A 456 25.03 -4.82 -49.38
C THR A 456 25.19 -4.17 -50.76
N ARG A 457 25.63 -2.90 -50.79
CA ARG A 457 25.91 -2.16 -52.03
C ARG A 457 26.85 -0.99 -51.73
N ASN A 458 27.80 -0.71 -52.62
CA ASN A 458 28.68 0.47 -52.54
C ASN A 458 29.39 0.68 -51.18
N GLY A 459 29.77 -0.39 -50.48
CA GLY A 459 30.40 -0.30 -49.16
C GLY A 459 29.45 0.04 -48.00
N GLN A 460 28.14 -0.07 -48.21
CA GLN A 460 27.11 0.04 -47.18
C GLN A 460 26.27 -1.24 -47.13
N TYR A 461 25.57 -1.46 -46.01
CA TYR A 461 24.54 -2.50 -45.89
C TYR A 461 23.24 -1.91 -45.34
N SER A 462 22.13 -2.56 -45.69
CA SER A 462 20.82 -2.29 -45.11
C SER A 462 20.24 -3.57 -44.54
N PHE A 463 19.51 -3.47 -43.44
CA PHE A 463 18.92 -4.59 -42.72
C PHE A 463 17.53 -4.20 -42.20
N GLN A 464 16.50 -4.99 -42.54
CA GLN A 464 15.13 -4.75 -42.11
C GLN A 464 14.46 -6.04 -41.62
N ASN A 465 13.65 -5.92 -40.56
CA ASN A 465 12.93 -7.03 -39.93
C ASN A 465 11.40 -6.84 -40.06
N ALA A 466 10.67 -7.94 -40.27
CA ALA A 466 9.21 -8.00 -40.25
C ALA A 466 8.71 -9.21 -39.44
N GLY A 467 7.84 -8.98 -38.45
CA GLY A 467 7.32 -10.05 -37.59
C GLY A 467 6.10 -10.76 -38.17
N ILE A 468 6.22 -12.06 -38.45
CA ILE A 468 5.11 -12.96 -38.81
C ILE A 468 4.45 -13.41 -37.51
N LYS A 469 3.30 -12.83 -37.17
CA LYS A 469 2.52 -13.17 -35.95
C LYS A 469 1.60 -14.34 -36.22
N VAL A 470 1.53 -15.31 -35.30
CA VAL A 470 0.74 -16.53 -35.45
C VAL A 470 -0.11 -16.79 -34.21
N ALA A 471 -1.35 -17.23 -34.42
CA ALA A 471 -2.32 -17.41 -33.34
C ALA A 471 -1.94 -18.54 -32.37
N VAL A 472 -2.07 -18.28 -31.05
CA VAL A 472 -1.83 -19.26 -29.98
C VAL A 472 -3.17 -19.77 -29.43
N PRO A 473 -3.36 -21.09 -29.22
CA PRO A 473 -4.53 -21.63 -28.55
C PRO A 473 -4.69 -21.08 -27.11
N GLN A 474 -5.92 -20.77 -26.70
CA GLN A 474 -6.24 -20.33 -25.34
C GLN A 474 -7.40 -21.12 -24.76
N LEU A 475 -7.43 -21.24 -23.44
CA LEU A 475 -8.49 -21.89 -22.68
C LEU A 475 -9.67 -20.92 -22.52
N ASP A 476 -10.85 -21.29 -23.01
CA ASP A 476 -12.10 -20.56 -22.75
C ASP A 476 -12.62 -20.95 -21.37
N ILE A 477 -12.71 -19.97 -20.46
CA ILE A 477 -13.21 -20.14 -19.09
C ILE A 477 -14.47 -19.28 -18.94
N ARG A 478 -15.59 -19.90 -18.59
CA ARG A 478 -16.85 -19.19 -18.36
C ARG A 478 -17.30 -19.38 -16.92
N VAL A 479 -17.82 -18.30 -16.36
CA VAL A 479 -18.37 -18.24 -15.02
C VAL A 479 -19.88 -18.03 -15.15
N LYS A 480 -20.67 -18.80 -14.41
CA LYS A 480 -22.12 -18.68 -14.36
C LYS A 480 -22.59 -18.78 -12.91
N THR A 481 -23.52 -17.92 -12.53
CA THR A 481 -24.21 -17.96 -11.24
C THR A 481 -25.63 -18.50 -11.42
N ASP A 482 -26.26 -18.99 -10.34
CA ASP A 482 -27.66 -19.42 -10.37
C ASP A 482 -28.65 -18.25 -10.42
N LYS A 483 -28.25 -17.07 -9.92
CA LYS A 483 -29.00 -15.79 -10.00
C LYS A 483 -28.07 -14.66 -10.43
N THR A 484 -28.64 -13.54 -10.86
CA THR A 484 -27.90 -12.29 -11.15
C THR A 484 -27.95 -11.27 -10.01
N HIS A 485 -28.91 -11.43 -9.10
CA HIS A 485 -29.17 -10.59 -7.94
C HIS A 485 -29.33 -11.49 -6.72
N TYR A 486 -28.77 -11.09 -5.58
CA TYR A 486 -28.82 -11.79 -4.30
C TYR A 486 -28.98 -10.77 -3.16
N GLN A 487 -29.48 -11.23 -2.02
CA GLN A 487 -29.51 -10.44 -0.79
C GLN A 487 -28.24 -10.68 0.08
N PRO A 488 -27.86 -9.72 0.95
CA PRO A 488 -26.96 -9.96 2.07
C PRO A 488 -27.22 -11.27 2.82
N GLY A 489 -26.16 -12.03 3.11
CA GLY A 489 -26.23 -13.34 3.77
C GLY A 489 -26.73 -14.49 2.90
N GLU A 490 -27.19 -14.25 1.67
CA GLU A 490 -27.68 -15.31 0.78
C GLU A 490 -26.52 -16.17 0.24
N LEU A 491 -26.75 -17.48 0.11
CA LEU A 491 -25.75 -18.40 -0.46
C LEU A 491 -25.74 -18.33 -1.99
N VAL A 492 -24.59 -17.95 -2.56
CA VAL A 492 -24.37 -17.87 -4.01
C VAL A 492 -23.85 -19.20 -4.52
N ASN A 493 -24.44 -19.73 -5.60
CA ASN A 493 -23.93 -20.93 -6.29
C ASN A 493 -23.23 -20.54 -7.60
N VAL A 494 -21.95 -20.90 -7.75
CA VAL A 494 -21.16 -20.58 -8.95
C VAL A 494 -20.74 -21.85 -9.68
N GLU A 495 -21.11 -21.94 -10.96
CA GLU A 495 -20.63 -22.94 -11.93
C GLU A 495 -19.50 -22.33 -12.77
N LEU A 496 -18.40 -23.07 -12.89
CA LEU A 496 -17.26 -22.75 -13.73
C LEU A 496 -17.15 -23.81 -14.82
N THR A 497 -16.94 -23.37 -16.06
CA THR A 497 -16.71 -24.26 -17.21
C THR A 497 -15.42 -23.88 -17.92
N SER A 498 -14.71 -24.88 -18.45
CA SER A 498 -13.42 -24.74 -19.11
C SER A 498 -13.38 -25.60 -20.38
N SER A 499 -13.01 -24.99 -21.50
CA SER A 499 -12.99 -25.65 -22.81
C SER A 499 -11.87 -25.16 -23.72
N LEU A 500 -11.40 -26.02 -24.62
CA LEU A 500 -10.39 -25.71 -25.63
C LEU A 500 -10.96 -26.03 -27.01
N LYS A 501 -11.00 -25.03 -27.90
CA LYS A 501 -11.63 -25.13 -29.24
C LYS A 501 -13.05 -25.74 -29.18
N GLY A 502 -13.82 -25.38 -28.15
CA GLY A 502 -15.19 -25.86 -27.91
C GLY A 502 -15.32 -27.25 -27.27
N LYS A 503 -14.21 -27.97 -27.02
CA LYS A 503 -14.23 -29.27 -26.31
C LYS A 503 -13.95 -29.06 -24.82
N PRO A 504 -14.71 -29.65 -23.89
CA PRO A 504 -14.40 -29.54 -22.47
C PRO A 504 -13.04 -30.13 -22.11
N VAL A 505 -12.36 -29.53 -21.13
CA VAL A 505 -11.01 -29.96 -20.69
C VAL A 505 -10.85 -29.69 -19.20
N SER A 506 -10.18 -30.60 -18.48
CA SER A 506 -9.83 -30.39 -17.08
C SER A 506 -8.73 -29.32 -16.97
N ALA A 507 -8.97 -28.35 -16.11
CA ALA A 507 -8.13 -27.18 -15.90
C ALA A 507 -8.12 -26.78 -14.41
N GLN A 508 -7.02 -26.19 -13.99
CA GLN A 508 -6.86 -25.65 -12.66
C GLN A 508 -7.12 -24.16 -12.65
N LEU A 509 -8.03 -23.75 -11.79
CA LEU A 509 -8.57 -22.40 -11.69
C LEU A 509 -8.21 -21.79 -10.34
N THR A 510 -7.96 -20.48 -10.37
CA THR A 510 -7.99 -19.57 -9.23
C THR A 510 -9.13 -18.59 -9.46
N VAL A 511 -9.96 -18.37 -8.43
CA VAL A 511 -11.18 -17.56 -8.54
C VAL A 511 -11.22 -16.54 -7.40
N GLY A 512 -11.39 -15.27 -7.74
CA GLY A 512 -11.65 -14.19 -6.78
C GLY A 512 -13.00 -13.55 -7.02
N VAL A 513 -13.72 -13.26 -5.94
CA VAL A 513 -14.97 -12.50 -5.93
C VAL A 513 -14.73 -11.22 -5.14
N VAL A 514 -14.66 -10.08 -5.83
CA VAL A 514 -14.21 -8.80 -5.29
C VAL A 514 -15.21 -7.70 -5.62
N ASP A 515 -15.41 -6.75 -4.71
CA ASP A 515 -16.28 -5.59 -4.91
C ASP A 515 -15.78 -4.74 -6.09
N GLU A 516 -16.62 -4.49 -7.10
CA GLU A 516 -16.21 -3.76 -8.30
C GLU A 516 -15.78 -2.31 -7.99
N MET A 517 -16.23 -1.74 -6.86
CA MET A 517 -15.81 -0.41 -6.41
C MET A 517 -14.31 -0.34 -6.09
N ILE A 518 -13.65 -1.48 -5.79
CA ILE A 518 -12.19 -1.55 -5.68
C ILE A 518 -11.51 -1.33 -7.04
N TYR A 519 -12.04 -1.92 -8.10
CA TYR A 519 -11.50 -1.74 -9.46
C TYR A 519 -11.83 -0.36 -10.04
N ALA A 520 -12.88 0.30 -9.56
CA ALA A 520 -13.18 1.70 -9.88
C ALA A 520 -12.13 2.68 -9.28
N LEU A 521 -11.58 2.35 -8.10
CA LEU A 521 -10.49 3.10 -7.47
C LEU A 521 -9.11 2.76 -8.06
N GLN A 522 -8.82 1.47 -8.25
CA GLN A 522 -7.55 0.98 -8.77
C GLN A 522 -7.79 -0.16 -9.78
N PRO A 523 -7.60 0.10 -11.08
CA PRO A 523 -7.68 -0.94 -12.10
C PRO A 523 -6.72 -2.10 -11.83
N GLU A 524 -7.08 -3.26 -12.37
CA GLU A 524 -6.29 -4.50 -12.31
C GLU A 524 -4.82 -4.27 -12.67
N ILE A 525 -3.92 -4.65 -11.76
CA ILE A 525 -2.46 -4.52 -11.94
C ILE A 525 -1.89 -5.77 -12.65
N ALA A 526 -2.45 -6.95 -12.37
CA ALA A 526 -1.97 -8.19 -12.97
C ALA A 526 -2.32 -8.24 -14.48
N PRO A 527 -1.35 -8.53 -15.37
CA PRO A 527 -1.60 -8.60 -16.81
C PRO A 527 -2.57 -9.73 -17.16
N ASN A 528 -3.20 -9.65 -18.34
CA ASN A 528 -3.96 -10.79 -18.87
C ASN A 528 -3.07 -12.03 -18.94
N ILE A 529 -3.53 -13.14 -18.34
CA ILE A 529 -2.73 -14.36 -18.17
C ILE A 529 -2.19 -14.93 -19.50
N GLY A 530 -2.97 -14.85 -20.58
CA GLY A 530 -2.54 -15.27 -21.92
C GLY A 530 -1.41 -14.40 -22.48
N LYS A 531 -1.43 -13.08 -22.24
CA LYS A 531 -0.33 -12.18 -22.62
C LYS A 531 0.93 -12.36 -21.77
N PHE A 532 0.78 -12.84 -20.53
CA PHE A 532 1.91 -13.13 -19.64
C PHE A 532 2.62 -14.44 -20.01
N PHE A 533 1.86 -15.51 -20.24
CA PHE A 533 2.43 -16.81 -20.60
C PHE A 533 2.82 -16.93 -22.09
N TYR A 534 2.18 -16.17 -22.98
CA TYR A 534 2.51 -16.12 -24.42
C TYR A 534 2.71 -14.67 -24.91
N PRO A 535 3.76 -13.97 -24.43
CA PRO A 535 4.13 -12.66 -24.96
C PRO A 535 4.66 -12.79 -26.39
N LEU A 536 4.59 -11.72 -27.18
CA LEU A 536 5.31 -11.67 -28.47
C LEU A 536 6.82 -11.75 -28.20
N GLY A 537 7.49 -12.70 -28.84
CA GLY A 537 8.94 -12.86 -28.76
C GLY A 537 9.68 -11.71 -29.43
N ARG A 538 10.75 -11.23 -28.80
CA ARG A 538 11.69 -10.31 -29.45
C ARG A 538 12.57 -11.09 -30.42
N ASN A 539 13.07 -10.43 -31.46
CA ASN A 539 14.17 -10.99 -32.24
C ASN A 539 15.47 -10.79 -31.43
N ASN A 540 16.14 -11.90 -31.11
CA ASN A 540 17.39 -11.90 -30.36
C ASN A 540 18.62 -12.10 -31.29
N VAL A 541 18.40 -12.33 -32.60
CA VAL A 541 19.46 -12.31 -33.61
C VAL A 541 20.03 -10.90 -33.74
N ARG A 542 21.37 -10.81 -33.78
CA ARG A 542 22.11 -9.55 -33.99
C ARG A 542 22.89 -9.62 -35.29
N THR A 543 22.88 -8.50 -36.01
CA THR A 543 23.57 -8.33 -37.29
C THR A 543 24.73 -7.36 -37.09
N SER A 544 25.95 -7.78 -37.45
CA SER A 544 27.16 -6.94 -37.47
C SER A 544 27.81 -6.97 -38.85
N SER A 545 28.61 -5.95 -39.15
CA SER A 545 29.33 -5.83 -40.42
C SER A 545 30.69 -5.18 -40.17
N SER A 546 31.73 -5.66 -40.87
CA SER A 546 33.05 -5.02 -40.90
C SER A 546 33.01 -3.59 -41.46
N LEU A 547 32.00 -3.26 -42.26
CA LEU A 547 31.75 -1.90 -42.78
C LEU A 547 31.36 -0.90 -41.68
N SER A 548 30.90 -1.39 -40.53
CA SER A 548 30.56 -0.58 -39.34
C SER A 548 31.67 -0.58 -38.28
N PHE A 549 32.84 -1.16 -38.58
CA PHE A 549 33.95 -1.19 -37.64
C PHE A 549 34.59 0.20 -37.49
N ILE A 550 34.22 0.93 -36.44
CA ILE A 550 34.85 2.19 -36.06
C ILE A 550 36.09 1.86 -35.23
N SER A 551 37.28 2.04 -35.82
CA SER A 551 38.53 1.97 -35.06
C SER A 551 38.64 3.19 -34.14
N TYR A 552 38.43 2.98 -32.84
CA TYR A 552 38.72 4.00 -31.83
C TYR A 552 40.21 3.96 -31.48
N ASP A 553 40.94 5.04 -31.81
CA ASP A 553 42.12 5.42 -31.04
C ASP A 553 41.70 5.94 -29.65
N GLN A 554 42.62 5.97 -28.71
CA GLN A 554 42.38 5.63 -27.30
C GLN A 554 41.51 6.58 -26.43
N ALA A 555 41.14 6.01 -25.29
CA ALA A 555 40.82 6.64 -24.00
C ALA A 555 39.35 7.05 -23.72
N LEU A 556 38.60 6.12 -23.11
CA LEU A 556 37.47 6.44 -22.24
C LEU A 556 37.94 6.53 -20.79
N SER A 557 37.70 7.68 -20.15
CA SER A 557 37.59 7.78 -18.68
C SER A 557 36.12 7.97 -18.32
N SER A 558 35.43 6.89 -17.96
CA SER A 558 34.07 6.96 -17.42
C SER A 558 34.13 7.24 -15.91
N GLU A 559 33.78 8.44 -15.47
CA GLU A 559 33.46 8.65 -14.06
C GLU A 559 32.14 7.93 -13.71
N PRO A 560 32.07 7.19 -12.59
CA PRO A 560 30.83 6.57 -12.15
C PRO A 560 29.90 7.61 -11.52
N VAL A 561 28.77 7.88 -12.18
CA VAL A 561 27.64 8.60 -11.56
C VAL A 561 27.06 7.73 -10.43
N ALA A 562 26.96 8.28 -9.23
CA ALA A 562 26.43 7.56 -8.07
C ALA A 562 24.96 7.13 -8.28
N PRO A 563 24.59 5.88 -7.97
CA PRO A 563 23.20 5.46 -7.97
C PRO A 563 22.47 6.03 -6.74
N GLY A 564 21.41 6.83 -6.95
CA GLY A 564 20.63 7.37 -5.82
C GLY A 564 19.44 8.27 -6.17
N ALA A 565 19.47 9.01 -7.28
CA ALA A 565 18.42 9.97 -7.62
C ALA A 565 17.17 9.33 -8.29
N THR A 566 16.43 8.49 -7.55
CA THR A 566 15.10 8.06 -8.02
C THR A 566 14.09 9.19 -7.82
N ASN A 567 13.79 9.92 -8.91
CA ASN A 567 12.65 10.85 -8.98
C ASN A 567 11.33 10.07 -8.88
N ARG A 568 10.92 9.71 -7.66
CA ARG A 568 9.62 9.08 -7.41
C ARG A 568 8.52 10.11 -7.65
N SER A 569 7.81 9.95 -8.76
CA SER A 569 6.59 10.74 -9.01
C SER A 569 5.51 10.30 -8.02
N GLU A 570 5.33 11.08 -6.95
CA GLU A 570 4.13 11.05 -6.11
C GLU A 570 2.91 11.45 -6.96
N ARG A 571 2.35 10.47 -7.69
CA ARG A 571 1.02 10.62 -8.28
C ARG A 571 0.00 10.60 -7.16
N ARG A 572 -0.26 11.80 -6.62
CA ARG A 572 -1.29 12.13 -5.63
C ARG A 572 -2.51 11.23 -5.78
N VAL A 573 -2.65 10.27 -4.87
CA VAL A 573 -3.96 9.68 -4.59
C VAL A 573 -4.75 10.78 -3.89
N LYS A 574 -5.87 11.21 -4.48
CA LYS A 574 -6.77 12.15 -3.80
C LYS A 574 -7.40 11.41 -2.62
N MET A 575 -6.88 11.66 -1.43
CA MET A 575 -7.47 11.20 -0.18
C MET A 575 -8.74 12.00 0.07
N LEU A 576 -9.86 11.29 0.15
CA LEU A 576 -11.13 11.79 0.66
C LEU A 576 -11.41 10.95 1.90
N GLU A 577 -11.24 11.54 3.08
CA GLU A 577 -11.48 10.85 4.35
C GLU A 577 -12.83 11.27 4.97
N ARG A 578 -13.55 10.25 5.45
CA ARG A 578 -14.65 10.20 6.41
C ARG A 578 -14.46 8.83 7.11
N PRO A 579 -14.60 8.70 8.43
CA PRO A 579 -14.30 7.43 9.10
C PRO A 579 -15.31 6.30 8.79
N ARG A 580 -14.77 5.06 8.64
CA ARG A 580 -15.30 3.68 8.88
C ARG A 580 -16.83 3.39 8.80
N ARG A 581 -17.32 2.21 8.38
CA ARG A 581 -16.69 0.91 8.05
C ARG A 581 -17.63 0.10 7.12
N GLU A 582 -17.08 -0.50 6.06
CA GLU A 582 -17.59 -1.75 5.47
C GLU A 582 -16.36 -2.65 5.35
N GLU A 583 -16.42 -3.86 5.91
CA GLU A 583 -15.20 -4.65 6.22
C GLU A 583 -14.84 -5.72 5.18
N VAL A 584 -15.70 -5.96 4.19
CA VAL A 584 -15.49 -7.01 3.18
C VAL A 584 -15.43 -6.39 1.78
N ASP A 585 -14.23 -6.36 1.20
CA ASP A 585 -14.04 -6.03 -0.22
C ASP A 585 -13.73 -7.27 -1.09
N THR A 586 -13.48 -8.44 -0.46
CA THR A 586 -13.29 -9.75 -1.12
C THR A 586 -14.27 -10.76 -0.49
N ALA A 587 -15.32 -11.14 -1.21
CA ALA A 587 -16.36 -12.06 -0.74
C ALA A 587 -15.90 -13.53 -0.72
N ALA A 588 -15.06 -13.92 -1.67
CA ALA A 588 -14.52 -15.28 -1.76
C ALA A 588 -13.20 -15.31 -2.53
N TRP A 589 -12.28 -16.14 -2.05
CA TRP A 589 -11.00 -16.42 -2.72
C TRP A 589 -10.77 -17.94 -2.75
N MET A 590 -10.80 -18.52 -3.95
CA MET A 590 -10.55 -19.93 -4.22
C MET A 590 -9.20 -20.05 -4.94
N PRO A 591 -8.07 -20.17 -4.22
CA PRO A 591 -6.74 -20.16 -4.84
C PRO A 591 -6.43 -21.42 -5.65
N SER A 592 -7.14 -22.53 -5.42
CA SER A 592 -6.98 -23.77 -6.16
C SER A 592 -8.29 -24.53 -6.27
N LEU A 593 -8.83 -24.60 -7.48
CA LEU A 593 -10.08 -25.29 -7.79
C LEU A 593 -9.91 -26.00 -9.15
N THR A 594 -10.16 -27.31 -9.20
CA THR A 594 -9.88 -28.14 -10.39
C THR A 594 -11.18 -28.51 -11.08
N THR A 595 -11.27 -28.30 -12.39
CA THR A 595 -12.41 -28.78 -13.17
C THR A 595 -12.32 -30.27 -13.49
N ASP A 596 -13.46 -30.94 -13.51
CA ASP A 596 -13.60 -32.36 -13.80
C ASP A 596 -13.26 -32.70 -15.27
N LYS A 597 -13.45 -33.97 -15.66
CA LYS A 597 -13.22 -34.43 -17.04
C LYS A 597 -14.22 -33.84 -18.04
N GLN A 598 -15.33 -33.29 -17.56
CA GLN A 598 -16.36 -32.58 -18.31
C GLN A 598 -16.11 -31.06 -18.31
N GLY A 599 -14.95 -30.63 -17.82
CA GLY A 599 -14.52 -29.24 -17.76
C GLY A 599 -15.27 -28.38 -16.75
N LYS A 600 -16.02 -28.98 -15.81
CA LYS A 600 -16.86 -28.29 -14.83
C LYS A 600 -16.27 -28.24 -13.43
N ALA A 601 -16.59 -27.19 -12.68
CA ALA A 601 -16.41 -27.15 -11.23
C ALA A 601 -17.42 -26.20 -10.58
N TYR A 602 -17.58 -26.33 -9.27
CA TYR A 602 -18.55 -25.58 -8.48
C TYR A 602 -17.93 -25.06 -7.19
N PHE A 603 -18.35 -23.89 -6.73
CA PHE A 603 -18.12 -23.41 -5.38
C PHE A 603 -19.29 -22.55 -4.91
N THR A 604 -19.39 -22.34 -3.60
CA THR A 604 -20.39 -21.48 -2.98
C THR A 604 -19.72 -20.48 -2.03
N PHE A 605 -20.39 -19.37 -1.79
CA PHE A 605 -20.01 -18.39 -0.77
C PHE A 605 -21.24 -17.63 -0.26
N LEU A 606 -21.16 -17.07 0.94
CA LEU A 606 -22.21 -16.20 1.48
C LEU A 606 -22.03 -14.79 0.95
N MET A 607 -23.11 -14.18 0.47
CA MET A 607 -23.10 -12.80 0.01
C MET A 607 -22.77 -11.84 1.18
N PRO A 608 -21.74 -11.00 1.09
CA PRO A 608 -21.47 -10.02 2.14
C PRO A 608 -22.52 -8.91 2.17
N ASP A 609 -22.60 -8.23 3.32
CA ASP A 609 -23.62 -7.20 3.58
C ASP A 609 -23.45 -5.92 2.73
N SER A 610 -22.29 -5.75 2.08
CA SER A 610 -22.07 -4.69 1.10
C SER A 610 -23.00 -4.84 -0.11
N LEU A 611 -23.87 -3.85 -0.28
CA LEU A 611 -24.78 -3.72 -1.42
C LEU A 611 -24.02 -3.09 -2.60
N THR A 612 -23.52 -3.95 -3.47
CA THR A 612 -22.59 -3.60 -4.56
C THR A 612 -22.66 -4.60 -5.72
N ARG A 613 -22.06 -4.23 -6.85
CA ARG A 613 -21.74 -5.14 -7.95
C ARG A 613 -20.47 -5.90 -7.60
N TRP A 614 -20.58 -7.22 -7.44
CA TRP A 614 -19.43 -8.10 -7.23
C TRP A 614 -18.91 -8.64 -8.57
N ARG A 615 -17.59 -8.61 -8.75
CA ARG A 615 -16.90 -9.16 -9.91
C ARG A 615 -16.28 -10.51 -9.56
N ILE A 616 -16.72 -11.56 -10.25
CA ILE A 616 -16.06 -12.87 -10.22
C ILE A 616 -15.01 -12.90 -11.33
N THR A 617 -13.75 -13.14 -10.98
CA THR A 617 -12.65 -13.33 -11.94
C THR A 617 -12.07 -14.74 -11.77
N ALA A 618 -12.17 -15.57 -12.82
CA ALA A 618 -11.52 -16.87 -12.88
C ALA A 618 -10.28 -16.80 -13.79
N ARG A 619 -9.16 -17.33 -13.34
CA ARG A 619 -7.88 -17.43 -14.08
C ARG A 619 -7.39 -18.86 -13.97
N GLY A 620 -6.80 -19.45 -15.01
CA GLY A 620 -6.37 -20.84 -14.90
C GLY A 620 -5.59 -21.38 -16.08
N MET A 621 -5.22 -22.66 -15.96
CA MET A 621 -4.43 -23.40 -16.94
C MET A 621 -4.85 -24.86 -17.02
N ASN A 622 -4.71 -25.48 -18.19
CA ASN A 622 -4.87 -26.93 -18.34
C ASN A 622 -3.55 -27.69 -18.08
N GLY A 623 -3.60 -29.03 -18.14
CA GLY A 623 -2.41 -29.89 -17.96
C GLY A 623 -1.27 -29.57 -18.93
N ASP A 624 -1.60 -29.23 -20.17
CA ASP A 624 -0.66 -28.90 -21.26
C ASP A 624 -0.02 -27.51 -21.13
N GLY A 625 -0.40 -26.74 -20.10
CA GLY A 625 0.09 -25.38 -19.87
C GLY A 625 -0.71 -24.27 -20.57
N LEU A 626 -1.76 -24.60 -21.35
CA LEU A 626 -2.60 -23.62 -22.02
C LEU A 626 -3.45 -22.85 -21.00
N VAL A 627 -3.30 -21.52 -21.00
CA VAL A 627 -3.93 -20.63 -20.01
C VAL A 627 -5.19 -19.94 -20.53
N GLY A 628 -6.02 -19.47 -19.59
CA GLY A 628 -7.25 -18.73 -19.87
C GLY A 628 -7.70 -17.86 -18.70
N GLN A 629 -8.60 -16.92 -18.97
CA GLN A 629 -9.29 -16.14 -17.95
C GLN A 629 -10.73 -15.82 -18.35
N GLY A 630 -11.64 -15.85 -17.38
CA GLY A 630 -13.06 -15.52 -17.52
C GLY A 630 -13.52 -14.53 -16.46
N ARG A 631 -14.63 -13.83 -16.71
CA ARG A 631 -15.25 -12.90 -15.77
C ARG A 631 -16.77 -13.02 -15.81
N ALA A 632 -17.42 -12.83 -14.67
CA ALA A 632 -18.85 -12.58 -14.54
C ALA A 632 -19.11 -11.55 -13.44
N TYR A 633 -20.35 -11.06 -13.40
CA TYR A 633 -20.80 -10.07 -12.44
C TYR A 633 -22.14 -10.49 -11.85
N LEU A 634 -22.35 -10.13 -10.59
CA LEU A 634 -23.62 -10.26 -9.89
C LEU A 634 -23.84 -9.00 -9.03
N ARG A 635 -25.05 -8.83 -8.50
CA ARG A 635 -25.39 -7.72 -7.59
C ARG A 635 -25.82 -8.25 -6.22
N SER A 636 -25.32 -7.61 -5.18
CA SER A 636 -25.91 -7.66 -3.84
C SER A 636 -26.83 -6.46 -3.71
N GLU A 637 -28.13 -6.70 -3.56
CA GLU A 637 -29.14 -5.65 -3.51
C GLU A 637 -30.22 -5.95 -2.46
N LYS A 638 -30.78 -4.89 -1.89
CA LYS A 638 -31.85 -4.97 -0.90
C LYS A 638 -32.75 -3.76 -1.06
N ASN A 639 -34.06 -4.00 -1.22
CA ASN A 639 -35.03 -2.92 -1.43
C ASN A 639 -35.09 -1.94 -0.25
N LEU A 640 -34.77 -2.43 0.95
CA LEU A 640 -34.87 -1.70 2.19
C LEU A 640 -33.80 -2.19 3.18
N TYR A 641 -32.92 -1.30 3.63
CA TYR A 641 -31.81 -1.64 4.54
C TYR A 641 -31.38 -0.48 5.43
N MET A 642 -30.67 -0.78 6.52
CA MET A 642 -30.16 0.18 7.49
C MET A 642 -28.64 0.26 7.46
N LYS A 643 -28.09 1.45 7.75
CA LYS A 643 -26.66 1.63 8.09
C LYS A 643 -26.53 2.37 9.40
N TRP A 644 -25.64 1.84 10.24
CA TRP A 644 -25.23 2.44 11.49
C TRP A 644 -24.35 3.68 11.23
N SER A 645 -24.62 4.80 11.91
CA SER A 645 -23.90 6.07 11.73
C SER A 645 -23.36 6.68 13.03
N MET A 646 -23.52 6.00 14.16
CA MET A 646 -23.17 6.53 15.48
C MET A 646 -21.78 6.02 15.94
N PRO A 647 -21.06 6.76 16.80
CA PRO A 647 -19.97 6.20 17.60
C PRO A 647 -20.44 5.02 18.46
N THR A 648 -19.50 4.14 18.83
CA THR A 648 -19.74 3.00 19.74
C THR A 648 -19.32 3.28 21.18
N VAL A 649 -18.57 4.36 21.42
CA VAL A 649 -18.06 4.75 22.74
C VAL A 649 -18.43 6.20 23.05
N TYR A 650 -18.87 6.44 24.28
CA TYR A 650 -19.38 7.70 24.82
C TYR A 650 -18.84 7.91 26.24
N ARG A 651 -18.94 9.13 26.79
CA ARG A 651 -18.68 9.40 28.21
C ARG A 651 -19.97 9.30 29.04
N VAL A 652 -19.84 8.88 30.30
CA VAL A 652 -20.92 8.96 31.29
C VAL A 652 -21.35 10.42 31.44
N GLY A 653 -22.62 10.71 31.10
CA GLY A 653 -23.18 12.06 31.04
C GLY A 653 -23.49 12.56 29.62
N ASP A 654 -22.92 11.93 28.59
CA ASP A 654 -23.25 12.22 27.19
C ASP A 654 -24.70 11.85 26.87
N LYS A 655 -25.31 12.66 26.00
CA LYS A 655 -26.67 12.48 25.47
C LYS A 655 -26.61 12.61 23.94
N PRO A 656 -26.16 11.55 23.24
CA PRO A 656 -26.14 11.56 21.78
C PRO A 656 -27.55 11.72 21.20
N ALA A 657 -27.67 12.58 20.19
CA ALA A 657 -28.84 12.61 19.34
C ALA A 657 -28.77 11.41 18.39
N ALA A 658 -29.21 10.27 18.89
CA ALA A 658 -29.09 8.98 18.24
C ALA A 658 -29.81 8.96 16.88
N GLY A 659 -29.20 8.31 15.89
CA GLY A 659 -29.78 8.19 14.56
C GLY A 659 -29.07 7.18 13.67
N LEU A 660 -29.80 6.64 12.70
CA LEU A 660 -29.31 5.70 11.70
C LEU A 660 -29.80 6.11 10.31
N PHE A 661 -29.15 5.62 9.26
CA PHE A 661 -29.65 5.80 7.90
C PHE A 661 -30.47 4.59 7.50
N ILE A 662 -31.66 4.83 6.92
CA ILE A 662 -32.45 3.82 6.23
C ILE A 662 -32.47 4.15 4.75
N PHE A 663 -32.08 3.19 3.93
CA PHE A 663 -32.07 3.32 2.48
C PHE A 663 -33.25 2.55 1.91
N SER A 664 -34.03 3.22 1.06
CA SER A 664 -35.20 2.65 0.38
C SER A 664 -35.06 2.77 -1.13
N GLN A 665 -35.38 1.71 -1.86
CA GLN A 665 -35.54 1.75 -3.32
C GLN A 665 -36.96 2.16 -3.77
N GLN A 666 -37.88 2.26 -2.81
CA GLN A 666 -39.30 2.55 -2.97
C GLN A 666 -39.63 3.90 -2.33
N ASP A 667 -40.69 4.55 -2.79
CA ASP A 667 -41.06 5.91 -2.38
C ASP A 667 -42.45 5.90 -1.71
N ASN A 668 -42.56 6.51 -0.54
CA ASN A 668 -43.78 6.63 0.28
C ASN A 668 -44.39 5.32 0.81
N GLU A 669 -43.60 4.24 0.89
CA GLU A 669 -44.01 2.98 1.52
C GLU A 669 -43.92 3.06 3.06
N PRO A 670 -44.95 2.59 3.80
CA PRO A 670 -44.94 2.58 5.26
C PRO A 670 -44.12 1.40 5.81
N VAL A 671 -43.15 1.71 6.66
CA VAL A 671 -42.29 0.71 7.33
C VAL A 671 -42.25 0.98 8.84
N ALA A 672 -42.03 -0.05 9.65
CA ALA A 672 -41.91 0.07 11.10
C ALA A 672 -40.48 -0.21 11.53
N LEU A 673 -39.80 0.81 12.06
CA LEU A 673 -38.53 0.66 12.76
C LEU A 673 -38.81 0.24 14.21
N VAL A 674 -38.23 -0.87 14.66
CA VAL A 674 -38.33 -1.39 16.03
C VAL A 674 -36.94 -1.35 16.66
N THR A 675 -36.72 -0.51 17.67
CA THR A 675 -35.45 -0.43 18.40
C THR A 675 -35.57 -1.06 19.78
N LYS A 676 -34.53 -1.78 20.21
CA LYS A 676 -34.45 -2.41 21.53
C LYS A 676 -33.15 -1.99 22.22
N PHE A 677 -33.26 -1.42 23.41
CA PHE A 677 -32.11 -1.01 24.22
C PHE A 677 -32.44 -1.04 25.71
N ALA A 678 -31.53 -1.60 26.51
CA ALA A 678 -31.67 -1.70 27.96
C ALA A 678 -33.05 -2.24 28.44
N GLY A 679 -33.60 -3.22 27.72
CA GLY A 679 -34.91 -3.82 28.00
C GLY A 679 -36.13 -3.05 27.49
N ALA A 680 -35.97 -1.81 27.01
CA ALA A 680 -37.05 -1.03 26.41
C ALA A 680 -37.11 -1.24 24.88
N GLU A 681 -38.28 -1.64 24.38
CA GLU A 681 -38.61 -1.68 22.95
C GLU A 681 -39.41 -0.43 22.55
N MET A 682 -39.04 0.19 21.43
CA MET A 682 -39.81 1.26 20.79
C MET A 682 -40.13 0.86 19.34
N ARG A 683 -41.33 1.21 18.87
CA ARG A 683 -41.76 1.01 17.47
C ARG A 683 -42.16 2.36 16.87
N GLN A 684 -41.49 2.75 15.79
CA GLN A 684 -41.73 3.98 15.04
C GLN A 684 -42.19 3.63 13.62
N THR A 685 -43.35 4.12 13.20
CA THR A 685 -43.78 4.04 11.80
C THR A 685 -43.14 5.18 11.01
N LEU A 686 -42.55 4.82 9.88
CA LEU A 686 -41.83 5.72 8.99
C LEU A 686 -42.46 5.66 7.59
N THR A 687 -42.46 6.80 6.91
CA THR A 687 -42.71 6.88 5.47
C THR A 687 -41.39 7.29 4.84
N LEU A 688 -40.81 6.42 4.02
CA LEU A 688 -39.47 6.63 3.47
C LEU A 688 -39.57 7.17 2.04
N HIS A 689 -38.69 8.12 1.71
CA HIS A 689 -38.47 8.49 0.32
C HIS A 689 -37.42 7.57 -0.32
N LYS A 690 -37.41 7.48 -1.65
CA LYS A 690 -36.35 6.75 -2.35
C LYS A 690 -34.97 7.38 -2.06
N GLY A 691 -33.97 6.55 -1.80
CA GLY A 691 -32.62 6.95 -1.40
C GLY A 691 -32.38 6.84 0.11
N ALA A 692 -31.43 7.63 0.62
CA ALA A 692 -31.01 7.63 2.02
C ALA A 692 -31.90 8.52 2.88
N ASN A 693 -32.51 7.95 3.92
CA ASN A 693 -33.35 8.64 4.90
C ASN A 693 -32.59 8.64 6.24
N TYR A 694 -32.27 9.79 6.82
CA TYR A 694 -31.74 9.85 8.18
C TYR A 694 -32.88 9.78 9.20
N ILE A 695 -32.86 8.79 10.07
CA ILE A 695 -33.90 8.55 11.08
C ILE A 695 -33.31 8.76 12.46
N SER A 696 -33.76 9.82 13.14
CA SER A 696 -33.47 10.05 14.56
C SER A 696 -34.20 9.01 15.41
N LEU A 697 -33.48 8.38 16.35
CA LEU A 697 -34.03 7.43 17.30
C LEU A 697 -34.53 8.16 18.54
N THR A 698 -35.71 7.78 19.03
CA THR A 698 -36.29 8.32 20.29
C THR A 698 -35.79 7.60 21.55
N GLN A 699 -34.90 6.62 21.40
CA GLN A 699 -34.37 5.81 22.49
C GLN A 699 -33.45 6.64 23.40
N ASN A 700 -33.61 6.53 24.72
CA ASN A 700 -32.69 7.20 25.65
C ASN A 700 -31.39 6.41 25.80
N ILE A 701 -30.33 6.86 25.12
CA ILE A 701 -29.00 6.23 25.14
C ILE A 701 -28.07 7.01 26.07
N GLN A 702 -27.95 6.57 27.32
CA GLN A 702 -27.11 7.21 28.37
C GLN A 702 -26.35 6.20 29.24
N GLN A 703 -26.24 4.94 28.80
CA GLN A 703 -25.57 3.85 29.53
C GLN A 703 -25.01 2.81 28.56
N SER A 704 -24.09 1.97 29.03
CA SER A 704 -23.58 0.83 28.23
C SER A 704 -24.68 -0.20 27.95
N GLY A 705 -24.71 -0.76 26.74
CA GLY A 705 -25.72 -1.75 26.36
C GLY A 705 -25.68 -2.15 24.89
N LEU A 706 -26.42 -3.20 24.53
CA LEU A 706 -26.64 -3.57 23.13
C LEU A 706 -27.86 -2.80 22.59
N LEU A 707 -27.66 -1.95 21.59
CA LEU A 707 -28.76 -1.36 20.80
C LEU A 707 -28.96 -2.23 19.56
N SER A 708 -30.16 -2.80 19.42
CA SER A 708 -30.59 -3.39 18.16
C SER A 708 -31.72 -2.59 17.52
N ALA A 709 -31.77 -2.63 16.19
CA ALA A 709 -32.82 -2.08 15.37
C ALA A 709 -33.26 -3.14 14.36
N GLU A 710 -34.56 -3.32 14.21
CA GLU A 710 -35.20 -4.15 13.19
C GLU A 710 -36.09 -3.26 12.33
N LEU A 711 -36.02 -3.41 11.02
CA LEU A 711 -36.85 -2.70 10.08
C LEU A 711 -37.87 -3.66 9.48
N GLN A 712 -39.15 -3.41 9.73
CA GLN A 712 -40.25 -4.31 9.40
C GLN A 712 -41.17 -3.68 8.34
N GLN A 713 -41.52 -4.43 7.30
CA GLN A 713 -42.51 -4.05 6.28
C GLN A 713 -43.53 -5.19 6.18
N ASN A 714 -44.82 -4.87 6.15
CA ASN A 714 -45.92 -5.86 6.10
C ASN A 714 -45.84 -6.96 7.18
N GLY A 715 -45.32 -6.62 8.37
CA GLY A 715 -45.15 -7.55 9.49
C GLY A 715 -43.95 -8.49 9.41
N GLN A 716 -43.13 -8.42 8.34
CA GLN A 716 -41.88 -9.18 8.23
C GLN A 716 -40.67 -8.27 8.41
N VAL A 717 -39.67 -8.74 9.17
CA VAL A 717 -38.35 -8.10 9.28
C VAL A 717 -37.69 -8.12 7.91
N GLN A 718 -37.50 -6.95 7.32
CA GLN A 718 -36.74 -6.75 6.09
C GLN A 718 -35.25 -6.69 6.41
N ASP A 719 -34.87 -5.98 7.48
CA ASP A 719 -33.47 -5.80 7.87
C ASP A 719 -33.27 -5.69 9.38
N SER A 720 -32.07 -5.97 9.87
CA SER A 720 -31.74 -5.80 11.28
C SER A 720 -30.25 -5.48 11.49
N ILE A 721 -29.97 -4.58 12.43
CA ILE A 721 -28.62 -4.24 12.87
C ILE A 721 -28.54 -4.28 14.40
N SER A 722 -27.37 -4.57 14.93
CA SER A 722 -27.13 -4.63 16.38
C SER A 722 -25.72 -4.15 16.70
N THR A 723 -25.57 -3.31 17.71
CA THR A 723 -24.28 -2.67 18.04
C THR A 723 -24.16 -2.46 19.54
N LYS A 724 -23.01 -2.83 20.11
CA LYS A 724 -22.71 -2.63 21.53
C LYS A 724 -22.19 -1.22 21.74
N LEU A 725 -22.82 -0.50 22.66
CA LEU A 725 -22.43 0.83 23.09
C LEU A 725 -21.76 0.74 24.46
N SER A 726 -20.67 1.49 24.62
CA SER A 726 -19.90 1.58 25.85
C SER A 726 -19.88 3.02 26.34
N PHE A 727 -20.28 3.24 27.59
CA PHE A 727 -20.11 4.50 28.29
C PHE A 727 -18.92 4.37 29.24
N VAL A 728 -17.90 5.21 29.07
CA VAL A 728 -16.68 5.27 29.88
C VAL A 728 -16.69 6.51 30.78
N ASP A 729 -15.88 6.52 31.84
CA ASP A 729 -15.85 7.63 32.79
C ASP A 729 -15.51 8.99 32.14
N ASN A 730 -16.13 10.06 32.60
CA ASN A 730 -15.93 11.43 32.10
C ASN A 730 -14.66 12.11 32.66
N SER A 731 -13.71 11.33 33.17
CA SER A 731 -12.46 11.82 33.74
C SER A 731 -11.28 11.23 32.98
N TRP A 732 -10.10 11.81 33.16
CA TRP A 732 -8.87 11.15 32.75
C TRP A 732 -8.65 9.95 33.70
N PRO A 733 -8.68 8.70 33.20
CA PRO A 733 -8.50 7.54 34.05
C PRO A 733 -7.04 7.43 34.49
N VAL A 734 -6.81 7.09 35.75
CA VAL A 734 -5.49 6.69 36.27
C VAL A 734 -5.54 5.22 36.61
N GLU A 735 -4.52 4.43 36.24
CA GLU A 735 -4.49 3.01 36.56
C GLU A 735 -3.91 2.80 37.97
N GLN A 736 -4.67 2.12 38.82
CA GLN A 736 -4.27 1.75 40.17
C GLN A 736 -4.07 0.24 40.25
N GLN A 737 -3.09 -0.19 41.03
CA GLN A 737 -2.77 -1.60 41.24
C GLN A 737 -2.47 -1.91 42.71
N LYS A 738 -2.80 -3.12 43.15
CA LYS A 738 -2.36 -3.69 44.42
C LYS A 738 -2.27 -5.21 44.32
N ASN A 739 -1.39 -5.80 45.11
CA ASN A 739 -1.31 -7.26 45.24
C ASN A 739 -2.11 -7.68 46.48
N VAL A 740 -2.89 -8.75 46.35
CA VAL A 740 -3.66 -9.36 47.44
C VAL A 740 -3.36 -10.86 47.50
N MET A 741 -3.39 -11.43 48.71
CA MET A 741 -3.36 -12.88 48.91
C MET A 741 -4.80 -13.38 48.92
N LEU A 742 -5.14 -14.31 48.02
CA LEU A 742 -6.48 -14.93 47.95
C LEU A 742 -6.40 -16.39 48.40
N GLY A 743 -7.37 -16.83 49.21
CA GLY A 743 -7.58 -18.23 49.60
C GLY A 743 -9.03 -18.68 49.40
N GLY A 744 -9.34 -19.90 49.84
CA GLY A 744 -10.72 -20.43 49.81
C GLY A 744 -11.69 -19.63 50.68
N GLY A 745 -12.96 -19.57 50.26
CA GLY A 745 -13.99 -18.76 50.89
C GLY A 745 -13.96 -17.29 50.45
N ASP A 746 -14.43 -16.39 51.33
CA ASP A 746 -14.58 -14.96 51.05
C ASP A 746 -13.32 -14.15 51.38
N ASN A 747 -12.84 -13.39 50.39
CA ASN A 747 -11.67 -12.52 50.51
C ASN A 747 -12.10 -11.06 50.31
N ALA A 748 -11.82 -10.17 51.28
CA ALA A 748 -12.20 -8.77 51.18
C ALA A 748 -11.34 -8.00 50.16
N LEU A 749 -11.97 -7.31 49.21
CA LEU A 749 -11.26 -6.54 48.17
C LEU A 749 -10.90 -5.12 48.60
N MET A 750 -11.76 -4.42 49.36
CA MET A 750 -11.55 -3.02 49.79
C MET A 750 -11.09 -2.11 48.64
N LEU A 751 -11.90 -1.98 47.59
CA LEU A 751 -11.68 -1.05 46.49
C LEU A 751 -12.52 0.23 46.70
N PRO A 752 -12.05 1.43 46.30
CA PRO A 752 -12.86 2.65 46.43
C PRO A 752 -14.14 2.61 45.59
N GLU A 753 -15.20 3.30 46.04
CA GLU A 753 -16.53 3.30 45.41
C GLU A 753 -16.54 3.73 43.92
N GLN A 754 -15.51 4.46 43.49
CA GLN A 754 -15.34 4.97 42.12
C GLN A 754 -14.46 4.07 41.23
N ALA A 755 -14.06 2.89 41.70
CA ALA A 755 -13.22 1.96 40.94
C ALA A 755 -13.95 1.40 39.71
N SER A 756 -13.39 1.59 38.51
CA SER A 756 -13.88 1.04 37.26
C SER A 756 -12.84 0.12 36.58
N ASN A 757 -13.23 -0.62 35.53
CA ASN A 757 -12.34 -1.53 34.78
C ASN A 757 -11.52 -2.50 35.66
N ILE A 758 -12.17 -3.12 36.65
CA ILE A 758 -11.53 -3.95 37.68
C ILE A 758 -11.10 -5.30 37.07
N ARG A 759 -9.81 -5.62 37.23
CA ARG A 759 -9.11 -6.79 36.68
C ARG A 759 -8.40 -7.57 37.78
N LEU A 760 -8.41 -8.90 37.67
CA LEU A 760 -7.62 -9.82 38.50
C LEU A 760 -6.68 -10.64 37.62
N GLN A 761 -5.41 -10.70 38.00
CA GLN A 761 -4.37 -11.46 37.30
C GLN A 761 -3.53 -12.25 38.31
N SER A 762 -3.19 -13.51 38.02
CA SER A 762 -2.24 -14.28 38.82
C SER A 762 -0.91 -13.52 38.91
N SER A 763 -0.30 -13.46 40.09
CA SER A 763 1.03 -12.91 40.31
C SER A 763 1.86 -13.80 41.23
N GLU A 764 1.65 -15.12 41.15
CA GLU A 764 2.30 -16.11 42.00
C GLU A 764 3.73 -16.41 41.53
N THR A 765 3.96 -16.47 40.22
CA THR A 765 5.28 -16.77 39.63
C THR A 765 5.93 -15.55 38.97
N PRO A 766 7.28 -15.48 38.88
CA PRO A 766 7.98 -14.42 38.17
C PRO A 766 7.54 -14.25 36.71
N GLN A 767 7.16 -15.34 36.04
CA GLN A 767 6.68 -15.35 34.66
C GLN A 767 5.31 -14.66 34.51
N GLU A 768 4.42 -14.82 35.49
CA GLU A 768 3.11 -14.17 35.48
C GLU A 768 3.24 -12.68 35.80
N ILE A 769 4.07 -12.33 36.79
CA ILE A 769 4.39 -10.93 37.09
C ILE A 769 5.02 -10.24 35.85
N PHE A 770 5.92 -10.93 35.14
CA PHE A 770 6.47 -10.45 33.87
C PHE A 770 5.38 -10.29 32.80
N ARG A 771 4.44 -11.23 32.66
CA ARG A 771 3.35 -11.17 31.68
C ARG A 771 2.41 -10.00 31.98
N ASN A 772 2.02 -9.80 33.24
CA ASN A 772 1.17 -8.70 33.66
C ASN A 772 1.81 -7.33 33.37
N ASN A 773 3.13 -7.21 33.52
CA ASN A 773 3.89 -6.00 33.16
C ASN A 773 4.04 -5.83 31.64
N LEU A 774 4.17 -6.92 30.87
CA LEU A 774 4.18 -6.88 29.40
C LEU A 774 2.88 -6.27 28.85
N ASP A 775 1.73 -6.77 29.31
CA ASP A 775 0.43 -6.35 28.79
C ASP A 775 0.17 -4.86 29.05
N ALA A 776 0.66 -4.31 30.16
CA ALA A 776 0.59 -2.88 30.46
C ALA A 776 1.35 -2.01 29.44
N LEU A 777 2.52 -2.47 28.98
CA LEU A 777 3.33 -1.74 27.98
C LEU A 777 2.72 -1.86 26.57
N VAL A 778 2.07 -2.98 26.28
CA VAL A 778 1.42 -3.27 24.99
C VAL A 778 0.16 -2.42 24.79
N ASP A 779 -0.70 -2.34 25.81
CA ASP A 779 -2.01 -1.67 25.74
C ASP A 779 -1.92 -0.12 25.87
N GLU A 780 -0.71 0.42 26.06
CA GLU A 780 -0.41 1.86 26.13
C GLU A 780 -0.90 2.60 24.86
N PRO A 781 -1.65 3.71 24.95
CA PRO A 781 -2.33 4.32 23.79
C PRO A 781 -1.39 5.08 22.84
N TRP A 782 -0.30 5.67 23.33
CA TRP A 782 0.49 6.66 22.57
C TRP A 782 1.81 6.10 22.02
N GLY A 783 2.17 6.41 20.77
CA GLY A 783 3.17 5.70 19.96
C GLY A 783 4.40 6.51 19.52
N GLY A 784 5.11 7.11 20.47
CA GLY A 784 6.40 7.82 20.26
C GLY A 784 7.60 6.87 20.30
N VAL A 785 8.81 7.36 19.99
CA VAL A 785 10.00 6.50 19.83
C VAL A 785 10.29 5.67 21.09
N ILE A 786 10.14 6.30 22.25
CA ILE A 786 10.36 5.68 23.55
C ILE A 786 9.34 4.55 23.75
N ASN A 787 8.04 4.86 23.72
CA ASN A 787 6.95 3.88 23.92
C ASN A 787 6.97 2.74 22.88
N THR A 788 7.24 3.03 21.61
CA THR A 788 7.35 2.01 20.56
C THR A 788 8.53 1.07 20.83
N GLY A 789 9.70 1.58 21.23
CA GLY A 789 10.83 0.75 21.66
C GLY A 789 10.51 -0.09 22.92
N SER A 790 9.81 0.52 23.89
CA SER A 790 9.36 -0.12 25.13
C SER A 790 8.35 -1.25 24.91
N ARG A 791 7.61 -1.26 23.80
CA ARG A 791 6.77 -2.39 23.37
C ARG A 791 7.58 -3.50 22.71
N LEU A 792 8.52 -3.13 21.82
CA LEU A 792 9.29 -4.08 21.03
C LEU A 792 10.11 -5.04 21.90
N ILE A 793 10.79 -4.55 22.94
CA ILE A 793 11.68 -5.39 23.74
C ILE A 793 10.90 -6.49 24.52
N PRO A 794 9.85 -6.16 25.30
CA PRO A 794 9.02 -7.17 25.96
C PRO A 794 8.30 -8.11 24.98
N LEU A 795 7.80 -7.61 23.84
CA LEU A 795 7.21 -8.47 22.79
C LEU A 795 8.23 -9.47 22.21
N SER A 796 9.48 -9.04 22.05
CA SER A 796 10.58 -9.91 21.59
C SER A 796 10.86 -11.04 22.57
N LEU A 797 10.80 -10.76 23.88
CA LEU A 797 10.95 -11.75 24.94
C LEU A 797 9.73 -12.68 24.99
N ALA A 798 8.51 -12.14 24.84
CA ALA A 798 7.29 -12.91 24.75
C ALA A 798 7.34 -13.91 23.58
N TRP A 799 7.71 -13.47 22.38
CA TRP A 799 7.91 -14.34 21.21
C TRP A 799 8.96 -15.44 21.46
N ARG A 800 10.13 -15.09 22.02
CA ARG A 800 11.18 -16.06 22.38
C ARG A 800 10.73 -17.09 23.44
N SER A 801 9.71 -16.77 24.26
CA SER A 801 9.16 -17.66 25.29
C SER A 801 8.12 -18.68 24.78
N LEU A 802 7.65 -18.56 23.53
CA LEU A 802 6.61 -19.44 22.97
C LEU A 802 7.16 -20.82 22.62
N ALA A 803 6.42 -21.86 22.98
CA ALA A 803 6.74 -23.24 22.60
C ALA A 803 6.43 -23.56 21.12
N ASP A 804 5.47 -22.87 20.52
CA ASP A 804 5.09 -23.01 19.11
C ASP A 804 4.90 -21.65 18.41
N HIS A 805 5.84 -21.33 17.52
CA HIS A 805 5.85 -20.12 16.69
C HIS A 805 4.87 -20.15 15.51
N GLN A 806 4.09 -21.23 15.32
CA GLN A 806 3.03 -21.31 14.30
C GLN A 806 1.62 -21.06 14.87
N SER A 807 1.46 -21.05 16.19
CA SER A 807 0.20 -20.80 16.89
C SER A 807 -0.40 -19.42 16.55
N ALA A 808 -1.71 -19.25 16.75
CA ALA A 808 -2.39 -17.96 16.49
C ALA A 808 -1.74 -16.81 17.30
N ALA A 809 -1.55 -17.02 18.61
CA ALA A 809 -0.89 -16.04 19.50
C ALA A 809 0.56 -15.71 19.07
N ALA A 810 1.28 -16.67 18.48
CA ALA A 810 2.58 -16.38 17.88
C ALA A 810 2.45 -15.40 16.70
N ASN A 811 1.53 -15.68 15.77
CA ASN A 811 1.30 -14.80 14.62
C ASN A 811 0.87 -13.39 15.04
N ASP A 812 0.03 -13.28 16.08
CA ASP A 812 -0.39 -11.99 16.64
C ASP A 812 0.80 -11.21 17.24
N ILE A 813 1.60 -11.83 18.12
CA ILE A 813 2.80 -11.21 18.70
C ILE A 813 3.80 -10.82 17.60
N ARG A 814 3.98 -11.66 16.58
CA ARG A 814 4.86 -11.37 15.43
C ARG A 814 4.36 -10.15 14.65
N GLN A 815 3.06 -10.05 14.41
CA GLN A 815 2.46 -8.90 13.74
C GLN A 815 2.70 -7.63 14.57
N MET A 816 2.44 -7.66 15.87
CA MET A 816 2.69 -6.52 16.77
C MET A 816 4.16 -6.09 16.77
N ILE A 817 5.11 -7.04 16.73
CA ILE A 817 6.53 -6.73 16.54
C ILE A 817 6.73 -6.01 15.21
N GLN A 818 6.21 -6.53 14.09
CA GLN A 818 6.37 -5.91 12.77
C GLN A 818 5.75 -4.50 12.69
N ASP A 819 4.57 -4.28 13.27
CA ASP A 819 3.86 -3.01 13.29
C ASP A 819 4.64 -1.94 14.10
N ASN A 820 5.16 -2.31 15.28
CA ASN A 820 5.98 -1.41 16.09
C ASN A 820 7.37 -1.16 15.45
N ARG A 821 7.97 -2.14 14.77
CA ARG A 821 9.21 -1.92 13.98
C ARG A 821 8.98 -0.94 12.84
N LEU A 822 7.88 -1.10 12.09
CA LEU A 822 7.48 -0.16 11.04
C LEU A 822 7.20 1.23 11.62
N ARG A 823 6.59 1.32 12.82
CA ARG A 823 6.36 2.59 13.52
C ARG A 823 7.67 3.28 13.88
N LEU A 824 8.68 2.57 14.37
CA LEU A 824 10.01 3.17 14.56
C LEU A 824 10.56 3.70 13.23
N MET A 825 10.52 2.92 12.14
CA MET A 825 11.02 3.40 10.84
C MET A 825 10.27 4.64 10.31
N GLN A 826 9.00 4.84 10.69
CA GLN A 826 8.22 6.05 10.38
C GLN A 826 8.61 7.27 11.25
N LEU A 827 9.21 7.04 12.41
CA LEU A 827 9.69 8.07 13.35
C LEU A 827 11.19 8.41 13.13
N ALA A 828 11.85 7.74 12.19
CA ALA A 828 13.25 7.98 11.85
C ALA A 828 13.40 9.24 10.99
N GLY A 829 14.22 10.19 11.47
CA GLY A 829 14.58 11.40 10.75
C GLY A 829 15.74 11.21 9.77
N PRO A 830 16.30 12.32 9.23
CA PRO A 830 17.47 12.29 8.34
C PRO A 830 18.64 11.51 8.95
N GLY A 831 19.31 10.70 8.13
CA GLY A 831 20.39 9.81 8.59
C GLY A 831 19.92 8.70 9.54
N ALA A 832 18.62 8.38 9.56
CA ALA A 832 17.97 7.42 10.45
C ALA A 832 18.32 7.63 11.94
N ARG A 833 18.37 8.90 12.33
CA ARG A 833 18.48 9.37 13.72
C ARG A 833 17.08 9.73 14.23
N PHE A 834 16.86 9.60 15.53
CA PHE A 834 15.53 9.67 16.14
C PHE A 834 15.39 10.87 17.07
N THR A 835 14.25 11.55 16.98
CA THR A 835 13.77 12.53 17.97
C THR A 835 12.69 11.86 18.85
N TRP A 836 12.06 12.59 19.78
CA TRP A 836 11.10 11.96 20.72
C TRP A 836 9.85 11.41 20.03
N TRP A 837 9.32 12.15 19.04
CA TRP A 837 8.11 11.82 18.28
C TRP A 837 8.29 11.82 16.75
N GLY A 838 9.52 11.65 16.24
CA GLY A 838 9.78 11.75 14.80
C GLY A 838 9.57 13.17 14.25
N GLU A 839 9.79 14.16 15.10
CA GLU A 839 9.78 15.59 14.78
C GLU A 839 10.95 15.94 13.86
N ASP A 840 10.74 16.89 12.95
CA ASP A 840 11.79 17.44 12.09
C ASP A 840 12.90 18.10 12.92
N GLY A 841 14.12 17.57 12.87
CA GLY A 841 15.27 18.11 13.59
C GLY A 841 16.49 17.20 13.58
N ASN A 842 17.53 17.62 14.30
CA ASN A 842 18.68 16.77 14.59
C ASN A 842 18.26 15.69 15.60
N GLY A 843 18.52 14.42 15.29
CA GLY A 843 18.20 13.32 16.20
C GLY A 843 19.06 13.32 17.47
N ASP A 844 18.47 12.84 18.54
CA ASP A 844 19.09 12.68 19.86
C ASP A 844 19.84 11.34 19.92
N ALA A 845 21.07 11.35 20.44
CA ALA A 845 21.92 10.16 20.48
C ALA A 845 21.38 9.04 21.39
N PHE A 846 20.75 9.38 22.52
CA PHE A 846 20.16 8.41 23.44
C PHE A 846 18.91 7.77 22.82
N LEU A 847 18.02 8.58 22.23
CA LEU A 847 16.81 8.09 21.55
C LEU A 847 17.14 7.27 20.29
N THR A 848 18.16 7.68 19.53
CA THR A 848 18.66 6.93 18.37
C THR A 848 19.21 5.57 18.79
N ALA A 849 20.00 5.52 19.88
CA ALA A 849 20.51 4.29 20.44
C ALA A 849 19.40 3.38 20.98
N TRP A 850 18.40 3.93 21.67
CA TRP A 850 17.24 3.19 22.17
C TRP A 850 16.43 2.56 21.04
N ALA A 851 16.10 3.35 20.01
CA ALA A 851 15.33 2.89 18.86
C ALA A 851 16.05 1.73 18.13
N TRP A 852 17.36 1.86 17.88
CA TRP A 852 18.14 0.82 17.22
C TRP A 852 18.35 -0.42 18.09
N TYR A 853 18.52 -0.27 19.40
CA TYR A 853 18.60 -1.41 20.33
C TYR A 853 17.26 -2.17 20.40
N ALA A 854 16.14 -1.47 20.45
CA ALA A 854 14.81 -2.08 20.44
C ALA A 854 14.51 -2.78 19.11
N ASP A 855 14.82 -2.14 17.97
CA ASP A 855 14.68 -2.79 16.65
C ASP A 855 15.63 -3.98 16.49
N TRP A 856 16.82 -3.94 17.10
CA TRP A 856 17.77 -5.05 17.09
C TRP A 856 17.23 -6.25 17.89
N GLN A 857 16.75 -6.04 19.13
CA GLN A 857 16.11 -7.10 19.93
C GLN A 857 14.94 -7.75 19.16
N ALA A 858 14.10 -6.93 18.54
CA ALA A 858 12.99 -7.37 17.71
C ALA A 858 13.45 -8.15 16.48
N SER A 859 14.42 -7.63 15.74
CA SER A 859 14.98 -8.26 14.54
C SER A 859 15.60 -9.62 14.86
N GLN A 860 16.35 -9.73 15.96
CA GLN A 860 16.89 -11.01 16.45
C GLN A 860 15.78 -12.00 16.84
N ALA A 861 14.67 -11.54 17.42
CA ALA A 861 13.56 -12.40 17.82
C ALA A 861 12.83 -13.01 16.61
N ILE A 862 12.48 -12.18 15.60
CA ILE A 862 11.73 -12.63 14.41
C ILE A 862 12.61 -13.04 13.21
N GLY A 863 13.93 -13.12 13.39
CA GLY A 863 14.88 -13.59 12.36
C GLY A 863 15.05 -12.65 11.17
N VAL A 864 14.95 -11.34 11.38
CA VAL A 864 15.19 -10.32 10.35
C VAL A 864 16.65 -9.84 10.40
N THR A 865 17.32 -9.84 9.25
CA THR A 865 18.66 -9.27 9.10
C THR A 865 18.56 -7.75 8.98
N GLN A 866 19.18 -7.02 9.92
CA GLN A 866 19.39 -5.57 9.81
C GLN A 866 20.57 -5.25 8.89
N GLN A 867 20.55 -4.07 8.28
CA GLN A 867 21.68 -3.57 7.50
C GLN A 867 22.79 -3.04 8.44
N PRO A 868 24.08 -3.24 8.12
CA PRO A 868 25.19 -2.78 8.97
C PRO A 868 25.17 -1.27 9.27
N GLU A 869 24.74 -0.45 8.32
CA GLU A 869 24.75 1.01 8.43
C GLU A 869 23.87 1.53 9.59
N TYR A 870 22.87 0.74 10.00
CA TYR A 870 21.91 1.12 11.04
C TYR A 870 22.54 1.25 12.44
N TRP A 871 23.41 0.32 12.84
CA TRP A 871 24.15 0.47 14.10
C TRP A 871 25.25 1.53 14.00
N GLN A 872 25.68 1.89 12.78
CA GLN A 872 26.68 2.94 12.60
C GLN A 872 26.07 4.30 12.97
N HIS A 873 24.83 4.57 12.56
CA HIS A 873 24.10 5.78 12.98
C HIS A 873 23.98 5.94 14.50
N MET A 874 23.84 4.84 15.25
CA MET A 874 23.87 4.85 16.72
C MET A 874 25.25 5.26 17.26
N LEU A 875 26.34 4.66 16.75
CA LEU A 875 27.70 4.95 17.21
C LEU A 875 28.18 6.36 16.81
N ASP A 876 27.85 6.81 15.60
CA ASP A 876 28.16 8.15 15.10
C ASP A 876 27.43 9.22 15.92
N SER A 877 26.12 9.03 16.18
CA SER A 877 25.34 9.97 17.00
C SER A 877 25.89 10.04 18.44
N TYR A 878 26.28 8.89 19.01
CA TYR A 878 26.95 8.86 20.31
C TYR A 878 28.29 9.61 20.28
N ALA A 879 29.15 9.35 19.28
CA ALA A 879 30.45 10.01 19.17
C ALA A 879 30.35 11.53 19.00
N GLU A 880 29.32 12.03 18.31
CA GLU A 880 29.05 13.46 18.14
C GLU A 880 28.51 14.15 19.41
N GLN A 881 27.74 13.45 20.25
CA GLN A 881 26.98 14.06 21.34
C GLN A 881 27.45 13.69 22.75
N ALA A 882 28.26 12.63 22.92
CA ALA A 882 28.58 12.03 24.23
C ALA A 882 29.16 12.99 25.28
N ASP A 883 29.91 14.02 24.88
CA ASP A 883 30.48 14.98 25.84
C ASP A 883 29.42 15.87 26.51
N ASN A 884 28.24 16.01 25.90
CA ASN A 884 27.08 16.74 26.43
C ASN A 884 25.95 15.82 26.94
N MET A 885 26.16 14.50 26.94
CA MET A 885 25.17 13.52 27.41
C MET A 885 25.34 13.23 28.92
N PRO A 886 24.23 13.09 29.67
CA PRO A 886 24.24 12.59 31.05
C PRO A 886 24.99 11.26 31.18
N LEU A 887 25.70 11.07 32.31
CA LEU A 887 26.49 9.86 32.54
C LEU A 887 25.64 8.58 32.47
N LEU A 888 24.39 8.62 32.94
CA LEU A 888 23.46 7.49 32.86
C LEU A 888 23.11 7.14 31.41
N HIS A 889 22.79 8.13 30.56
CA HIS A 889 22.53 7.91 29.13
C HIS A 889 23.76 7.28 28.46
N ARG A 890 24.97 7.78 28.76
CA ARG A 890 26.21 7.22 28.21
C ARG A 890 26.43 5.77 28.63
N ALA A 891 26.21 5.45 29.91
CA ALA A 891 26.33 4.09 30.42
C ALA A 891 25.33 3.14 29.75
N LEU A 892 24.08 3.58 29.55
CA LEU A 892 23.02 2.82 28.88
C LEU A 892 23.33 2.55 27.40
N VAL A 893 23.73 3.57 26.63
CA VAL A 893 24.10 3.40 25.21
C VAL A 893 25.27 2.42 25.06
N LEU A 894 26.27 2.49 25.94
CA LEU A 894 27.40 1.55 25.91
C LEU A 894 27.04 0.14 26.41
N ALA A 895 26.03 0.00 27.28
CA ALA A 895 25.49 -1.31 27.65
C ALA A 895 24.79 -1.98 26.47
N TRP A 896 23.91 -1.25 25.77
CA TRP A 896 23.25 -1.73 24.55
C TRP A 896 24.26 -2.06 23.45
N ALA A 897 25.26 -1.21 23.23
CA ALA A 897 26.34 -1.46 22.27
C ALA A 897 27.12 -2.75 22.62
N GLN A 898 27.38 -3.01 23.91
CA GLN A 898 28.05 -4.25 24.33
C GLN A 898 27.17 -5.48 24.12
N GLU A 899 25.86 -5.41 24.37
CA GLU A 899 24.92 -6.51 24.09
C GLU A 899 24.75 -6.78 22.59
N MET A 900 24.79 -5.73 21.76
CA MET A 900 24.82 -5.81 20.29
C MET A 900 26.18 -6.29 19.73
N ASN A 901 27.18 -6.55 20.58
CA ASN A 901 28.56 -6.92 20.22
C ASN A 901 29.31 -5.85 19.38
N LEU A 902 28.98 -4.57 19.57
CA LEU A 902 29.64 -3.43 18.89
C LEU A 902 30.98 -3.06 19.56
N PRO A 903 31.93 -2.45 18.82
CA PRO A 903 33.27 -2.14 19.32
C PRO A 903 33.31 -0.93 20.28
N CYS A 904 32.88 -1.12 21.53
CA CYS A 904 32.72 -0.03 22.51
C CYS A 904 33.91 0.21 23.49
N LYS A 905 35.00 -0.57 23.43
CA LYS A 905 36.05 -0.59 24.47
C LYS A 905 36.74 0.77 24.72
N THR A 906 36.95 1.58 23.70
CA THR A 906 37.54 2.93 23.81
C THR A 906 36.56 3.92 24.42
N LEU A 907 35.31 3.89 23.95
CA LEU A 907 34.21 4.72 24.45
C LEU A 907 33.95 4.46 25.95
N LEU A 908 34.01 3.19 26.37
CA LEU A 908 33.84 2.77 27.76
C LEU A 908 34.96 3.29 28.68
N LYS A 909 36.21 3.37 28.20
CA LYS A 909 37.29 4.05 28.94
C LYS A 909 37.01 5.55 29.08
N GLY A 910 36.56 6.21 28.00
CA GLY A 910 36.21 7.62 28.04
C GLY A 910 35.05 7.95 28.99
N LEU A 911 34.09 7.03 29.17
CA LEU A 911 33.05 7.15 30.18
C LEU A 911 33.59 6.94 31.61
N ASP A 912 34.41 5.91 31.83
CA ASP A 912 35.05 5.64 33.12
C ASP A 912 35.94 6.82 33.58
N GLU A 913 36.72 7.41 32.67
CA GLU A 913 37.48 8.64 32.94
C GLU A 913 36.57 9.84 33.24
N ALA A 914 35.42 9.98 32.58
CA ALA A 914 34.47 11.06 32.86
C ALA A 914 33.84 10.92 34.25
N ILE A 915 33.46 9.70 34.66
CA ILE A 915 32.98 9.39 36.01
C ILE A 915 34.08 9.68 37.04
N ALA A 916 35.32 9.26 36.77
CA ALA A 916 36.46 9.51 37.66
C ALA A 916 36.73 11.01 37.85
N ARG A 917 36.58 11.83 36.81
CA ARG A 917 36.67 13.30 36.90
C ARG A 917 35.49 13.94 37.64
N ARG A 918 34.27 13.41 37.53
CA ARG A 918 33.09 13.93 38.26
C ARG A 918 33.20 13.62 39.76
N GLY A 919 33.62 12.40 40.10
CA GLY A 919 33.77 11.88 41.47
C GLY A 919 34.86 12.52 42.34
N THR A 920 35.51 13.60 41.90
CA THR A 920 36.43 14.42 42.73
C THR A 920 35.78 15.69 43.30
N LYS A 921 34.53 16.00 42.95
CA LYS A 921 33.78 17.12 43.53
C LYS A 921 33.05 16.69 44.79
N THR A 922 33.17 17.48 45.85
CA THR A 922 32.51 17.28 47.15
C THR A 922 31.05 17.75 47.10
N GLU A 923 30.24 17.13 46.25
CA GLU A 923 28.78 17.24 46.35
C GLU A 923 28.31 16.25 47.43
N ASP A 924 27.43 16.72 48.32
CA ASP A 924 27.06 15.98 49.52
C ASP A 924 26.03 14.90 49.15
N PHE A 925 26.53 13.70 48.83
CA PHE A 925 25.66 12.60 48.41
C PHE A 925 24.75 12.06 49.54
N SER A 926 24.75 12.65 50.75
CA SER A 926 23.97 12.22 51.91
C SER A 926 22.44 12.42 51.80
N GLU A 927 21.94 13.14 50.80
CA GLU A 927 20.49 13.30 50.58
C GLU A 927 19.81 11.97 50.24
N GLU A 928 18.77 11.64 51.02
CA GLU A 928 17.83 10.55 50.76
C GLU A 928 17.06 10.80 49.46
N ASP A 929 16.82 9.74 48.69
CA ASP A 929 16.03 9.85 47.46
C ASP A 929 14.53 9.89 47.79
N THR A 930 13.97 11.11 47.78
CA THR A 930 12.56 11.38 48.10
C THR A 930 11.64 11.38 46.88
N ARG A 931 12.14 11.01 45.68
CA ARG A 931 11.35 11.00 44.44
C ARG A 931 10.28 9.92 44.44
N ASP A 932 9.20 10.20 43.71
CA ASP A 932 8.16 9.22 43.43
C ASP A 932 8.74 8.05 42.63
N ILE A 933 8.30 6.83 42.93
CA ILE A 933 8.72 5.61 42.23
C ILE A 933 8.32 5.60 40.74
N ASN A 934 7.40 6.48 40.34
CA ASN A 934 6.93 6.64 38.96
C ASN A 934 7.70 7.74 38.18
N ASP A 935 8.44 8.62 38.84
CA ASP A 935 9.25 9.65 38.19
C ASP A 935 10.53 9.05 37.59
N SER A 936 10.85 9.42 36.34
CA SER A 936 11.84 8.69 35.55
C SER A 936 13.29 9.08 35.85
N LEU A 937 14.09 8.12 36.32
CA LEU A 937 15.53 8.30 36.50
C LEU A 937 16.24 8.53 35.15
N ILE A 938 15.78 7.88 34.08
CA ILE A 938 16.34 8.03 32.74
C ILE A 938 15.92 9.35 32.06
N LEU A 939 14.66 9.78 32.16
CA LEU A 939 14.13 10.84 31.27
C LEU A 939 13.76 12.13 31.98
N ASP A 940 13.48 12.09 33.28
CA ASP A 940 13.17 13.28 34.07
C ASP A 940 14.41 13.81 34.79
N THR A 941 15.13 12.95 35.51
CA THR A 941 16.28 13.36 36.36
C THR A 941 17.60 12.61 36.04
N PRO A 942 18.07 12.61 34.77
CA PRO A 942 19.22 11.82 34.31
C PRO A 942 20.60 12.25 34.85
N GLU A 943 20.68 13.42 35.47
CA GLU A 943 21.91 13.97 36.07
C GLU A 943 21.88 14.00 37.61
N SER A 944 20.83 13.41 38.22
CA SER A 944 20.69 13.30 39.68
C SER A 944 21.79 12.46 40.33
N PRO A 945 22.06 12.65 41.64
CA PRO A 945 23.05 11.84 42.36
C PRO A 945 22.79 10.32 42.32
N LEU A 946 21.53 9.87 42.24
CA LEU A 946 21.22 8.46 42.00
C LEU A 946 21.49 8.05 40.54
N ALA A 947 21.18 8.90 39.55
CA ALA A 947 21.46 8.58 38.15
C ALA A 947 22.96 8.39 37.89
N ASP A 948 23.80 9.24 38.49
CA ASP A 948 25.26 9.09 38.48
C ASP A 948 25.72 7.81 39.20
N ALA A 949 25.12 7.48 40.35
CA ALA A 949 25.43 6.25 41.08
C ALA A 949 25.09 5.00 40.23
N VAL A 950 23.91 4.96 39.62
CA VAL A 950 23.47 3.90 38.72
C VAL A 950 24.37 3.84 37.46
N ALA A 951 24.77 4.98 36.91
CA ALA A 951 25.71 5.05 35.78
C ALA A 951 27.08 4.44 36.13
N ASN A 952 27.59 4.71 37.34
CA ASN A 952 28.85 4.17 37.83
C ASN A 952 28.75 2.64 38.03
N VAL A 953 27.73 2.15 38.73
CA VAL A 953 27.52 0.70 38.95
C VAL A 953 27.33 -0.07 37.63
N LEU A 954 26.59 0.50 36.68
CA LEU A 954 26.46 -0.06 35.34
C LEU A 954 27.82 -0.08 34.63
N THR A 955 28.59 1.02 34.68
CA THR A 955 29.93 1.12 34.07
C THR A 955 30.91 0.09 34.66
N MET A 956 30.91 -0.12 35.99
CA MET A 956 31.67 -1.19 36.65
C MET A 956 31.33 -2.57 36.06
N THR A 957 30.04 -2.84 35.85
CA THR A 957 29.56 -4.10 35.24
C THR A 957 30.08 -4.26 33.80
N LEU A 958 30.03 -3.19 33.00
CA LEU A 958 30.50 -3.19 31.61
C LEU A 958 32.02 -3.37 31.52
N LEU A 959 32.79 -2.73 32.40
CA LEU A 959 34.25 -2.85 32.49
C LEU A 959 34.67 -4.27 32.89
N LYS A 960 34.01 -4.86 33.90
CA LYS A 960 34.18 -6.25 34.33
C LYS A 960 33.95 -7.23 33.18
N LYS A 961 32.87 -7.07 32.41
CA LYS A 961 32.60 -7.85 31.19
C LYS A 961 33.66 -7.61 30.09
N ALA A 962 34.11 -6.37 29.90
CA ALA A 962 35.09 -6.00 28.87
C ALA A 962 36.55 -6.36 29.22
N GLN A 963 36.80 -6.87 30.44
CA GLN A 963 38.12 -7.13 31.03
C GLN A 963 38.99 -5.86 31.12
N LEU A 964 38.38 -4.73 31.46
CA LEU A 964 39.05 -3.44 31.66
C LEU A 964 39.12 -3.11 33.15
N LYS A 965 40.18 -2.41 33.56
CA LYS A 965 40.29 -1.82 34.90
C LYS A 965 39.66 -0.43 34.91
N SER A 966 38.88 -0.14 35.95
CA SER A 966 38.35 1.20 36.21
C SER A 966 39.44 2.14 36.75
N THR A 967 39.30 3.42 36.42
CA THR A 967 40.08 4.55 36.94
C THR A 967 39.36 5.27 38.10
N VAL A 968 38.07 4.97 38.34
CA VAL A 968 37.27 5.50 39.45
C VAL A 968 37.79 4.95 40.79
N MET A 969 37.88 5.80 41.81
CA MET A 969 38.35 5.38 43.14
C MET A 969 37.41 4.36 43.79
N PRO A 970 37.92 3.31 44.49
CA PRO A 970 37.09 2.30 45.13
C PRO A 970 36.04 2.82 46.12
N GLN A 971 36.34 3.94 46.81
CA GLN A 971 35.39 4.59 47.71
C GLN A 971 34.17 5.16 46.96
N VAL A 972 34.38 5.75 45.79
CA VAL A 972 33.31 6.29 44.93
C VAL A 972 32.49 5.16 44.30
N GLN A 973 33.13 4.03 43.97
CA GLN A 973 32.45 2.81 43.52
C GLN A 973 31.55 2.21 44.62
N GLN A 974 32.07 2.07 45.84
CA GLN A 974 31.29 1.58 46.98
C GLN A 974 30.14 2.52 47.33
N TYR A 975 30.39 3.84 47.34
CA TYR A 975 29.35 4.83 47.58
C TYR A 975 28.21 4.73 46.55
N ALA A 976 28.55 4.64 45.25
CA ALA A 976 27.57 4.49 44.18
C ALA A 976 26.76 3.19 44.30
N TRP A 977 27.42 2.10 44.74
CA TRP A 977 26.77 0.84 45.03
C TRP A 977 25.73 0.99 46.15
N ASP A 978 26.13 1.57 47.27
CA ASP A 978 25.26 1.73 48.44
C ASP A 978 24.08 2.68 48.14
N LYS A 979 24.28 3.75 47.36
CA LYS A 979 23.17 4.62 46.95
C LYS A 979 22.18 3.92 46.01
N ALA A 980 22.66 3.11 45.06
CA ALA A 980 21.79 2.35 44.15
C ALA A 980 21.03 1.22 44.86
N ALA A 981 21.68 0.52 45.80
CA ALA A 981 21.13 -0.62 46.52
C ALA A 981 20.14 -0.27 47.64
N ASN A 982 20.12 1.00 48.11
CA ASN A 982 19.18 1.49 49.11
C ASN A 982 18.09 2.41 48.53
N SER A 983 18.00 2.53 47.19
CA SER A 983 16.99 3.37 46.54
C SER A 983 15.61 2.69 46.48
N ASN A 984 14.55 3.46 46.21
CA ASN A 984 13.22 2.92 45.94
C ASN A 984 13.01 2.51 44.46
N GLN A 985 14.02 2.70 43.60
CA GLN A 985 13.90 2.63 42.14
C GLN A 985 14.19 1.21 41.59
N PRO A 986 13.23 0.51 40.95
CA PRO A 986 13.42 -0.86 40.44
C PRO A 986 14.55 -0.99 39.39
N LEU A 987 14.81 0.05 38.60
CA LEU A 987 15.93 0.08 37.65
C LEU A 987 17.28 0.05 38.37
N ALA A 988 17.43 0.82 39.45
CA ALA A 988 18.67 0.85 40.23
C ALA A 988 18.95 -0.51 40.87
N HIS A 989 17.93 -1.15 41.46
CA HIS A 989 18.02 -2.53 41.95
C HIS A 989 18.36 -3.53 40.84
N THR A 990 17.83 -3.36 39.62
CA THR A 990 18.20 -4.20 38.48
C THR A 990 19.68 -4.04 38.11
N VAL A 991 20.20 -2.82 38.08
CA VAL A 991 21.62 -2.54 37.78
C VAL A 991 22.56 -3.08 38.87
N VAL A 992 22.16 -3.00 40.14
CA VAL A 992 22.84 -3.67 41.26
C VAL A 992 22.88 -5.18 41.02
N LEU A 993 21.73 -5.82 40.77
CA LEU A 993 21.61 -7.27 40.52
C LEU A 993 22.51 -7.76 39.37
N LEU A 994 22.65 -6.96 38.30
CA LEU A 994 23.49 -7.27 37.14
C LEU A 994 24.99 -7.32 37.46
N ASN A 995 25.47 -6.58 38.45
CA ASN A 995 26.87 -6.51 38.83
C ASN A 995 27.28 -7.62 39.82
N SER A 996 26.43 -7.85 40.84
CA SER A 996 26.62 -8.83 41.90
C SER A 996 26.32 -10.27 41.44
N GLY A 997 25.33 -10.43 40.57
CA GLY A 997 24.73 -11.72 40.22
C GLY A 997 23.55 -12.03 41.14
N GLY A 998 22.36 -12.21 40.55
CA GLY A 998 21.11 -12.39 41.26
C GLY A 998 20.46 -13.76 41.11
N ASP A 999 19.43 -13.99 41.93
CA ASP A 999 18.57 -15.17 41.88
C ASP A 999 17.11 -14.84 41.46
N ALA A 1000 16.28 -15.88 41.37
CA ALA A 1000 14.87 -15.76 40.99
C ALA A 1000 14.00 -15.03 42.04
N THR A 1001 14.37 -15.07 43.32
CA THR A 1001 13.63 -14.43 44.43
C THR A 1001 13.81 -12.92 44.38
N GLN A 1002 15.06 -12.46 44.23
CA GLN A 1002 15.39 -11.05 44.01
C GLN A 1002 14.75 -10.52 42.73
N THR A 1003 14.73 -11.34 41.67
CA THR A 1003 14.06 -11.03 40.41
C THR A 1003 12.56 -10.85 40.58
N ALA A 1004 11.88 -11.74 41.31
CA ALA A 1004 10.45 -11.65 41.59
C ALA A 1004 10.09 -10.37 42.37
N ALA A 1005 10.91 -10.00 43.36
CA ALA A 1005 10.72 -8.80 44.15
C ALA A 1005 10.81 -7.52 43.29
N ILE A 1006 11.82 -7.42 42.41
CA ILE A 1006 11.97 -6.25 41.52
C ILE A 1006 10.83 -6.18 40.50
N LEU A 1007 10.44 -7.31 39.87
CA LEU A 1007 9.32 -7.36 38.92
C LEU A 1007 7.98 -6.97 39.57
N SER A 1008 7.77 -7.32 40.85
CA SER A 1008 6.57 -6.98 41.62
C SER A 1008 6.51 -5.51 42.03
N GLY A 1009 7.66 -4.83 42.07
CA GLY A 1009 7.78 -3.38 42.31
C GLY A 1009 7.58 -2.51 41.08
N LEU A 1010 7.37 -3.09 39.89
CA LEU A 1010 7.05 -2.33 38.67
C LEU A 1010 5.57 -1.90 38.69
N THR A 1011 5.32 -0.65 38.27
CA THR A 1011 3.97 -0.05 38.27
C THR A 1011 3.40 0.16 36.87
N ALA A 1012 2.09 0.42 36.75
CA ALA A 1012 1.49 0.81 35.48
C ALA A 1012 1.93 2.21 35.00
N GLU A 1013 2.19 3.13 35.95
CA GLU A 1013 2.46 4.55 35.71
C GLU A 1013 3.96 4.88 35.54
N GLN A 1014 4.87 3.96 35.85
CA GLN A 1014 6.31 4.14 35.65
C GLN A 1014 6.69 4.38 34.17
N SER A 1015 7.81 5.06 33.94
CA SER A 1015 8.37 5.25 32.60
C SER A 1015 8.47 3.95 31.80
N THR A 1016 7.96 3.95 30.56
CA THR A 1016 7.86 2.74 29.74
C THR A 1016 9.23 2.13 29.44
N ILE A 1017 10.26 2.97 29.24
CA ILE A 1017 11.64 2.55 28.96
C ILE A 1017 12.29 1.86 30.15
N GLU A 1018 12.05 2.34 31.38
CA GLU A 1018 12.65 1.79 32.59
C GLU A 1018 12.07 0.42 32.92
N ARG A 1019 10.75 0.27 32.75
CA ARG A 1019 10.06 -1.03 32.85
C ARG A 1019 10.55 -2.01 31.79
N ALA A 1020 10.56 -1.62 30.52
CA ALA A 1020 11.01 -2.49 29.43
C ALA A 1020 12.48 -2.93 29.60
N LEU A 1021 13.35 -2.02 30.03
CA LEU A 1021 14.76 -2.30 30.29
C LEU A 1021 14.96 -3.22 31.50
N ALA A 1022 14.28 -2.95 32.62
CA ALA A 1022 14.32 -3.80 33.80
C ALA A 1022 13.82 -5.22 33.48
N MET A 1023 12.65 -5.33 32.85
CA MET A 1023 12.09 -6.61 32.39
C MET A 1023 13.07 -7.40 31.50
N ASN A 1024 13.73 -6.73 30.55
CA ASN A 1024 14.69 -7.37 29.65
C ASN A 1024 15.94 -7.90 30.36
N TRP A 1025 16.50 -7.13 31.29
CA TRP A 1025 17.67 -7.54 32.05
C TRP A 1025 17.37 -8.60 33.12
N LEU A 1026 16.15 -8.60 33.65
CA LEU A 1026 15.65 -9.58 34.61
C LEU A 1026 15.22 -10.90 33.96
N ALA A 1027 14.81 -10.89 32.69
CA ALA A 1027 14.24 -12.06 32.01
C ALA A 1027 15.13 -13.31 32.04
N LYS A 1028 16.46 -13.14 32.04
CA LYS A 1028 17.45 -14.24 32.11
C LYS A 1028 17.56 -14.91 33.49
N TYR A 1029 16.99 -14.33 34.54
CA TYR A 1029 16.95 -14.88 35.91
C TYR A 1029 15.61 -15.56 36.25
N MET A 1030 14.65 -15.58 35.32
CA MET A 1030 13.34 -16.22 35.50
C MET A 1030 13.43 -17.75 35.27
N ALA A 1031 13.19 -18.55 36.30
CA ALA A 1031 13.23 -20.02 36.24
C ALA A 1031 11.86 -20.63 35.89
N THR A 1032 11.80 -21.59 34.96
CA THR A 1032 10.53 -22.13 34.42
C THR A 1032 9.66 -22.84 35.46
N MET A 1033 8.63 -22.16 35.96
CA MET A 1033 7.51 -22.76 36.70
C MET A 1033 6.28 -22.92 35.77
N PRO A 1034 5.40 -23.91 36.03
CA PRO A 1034 4.12 -24.01 35.32
C PRO A 1034 3.22 -22.80 35.67
N PRO A 1035 2.38 -22.31 34.74
CA PRO A 1035 1.48 -21.19 35.01
C PRO A 1035 0.41 -21.57 36.05
N VAL A 1036 0.12 -20.65 36.96
CA VAL A 1036 -0.88 -20.80 38.01
C VAL A 1036 -2.20 -20.21 37.50
N VAL A 1037 -3.12 -21.09 37.11
CA VAL A 1037 -4.42 -20.67 36.59
C VAL A 1037 -5.30 -20.20 37.74
N LEU A 1038 -5.47 -18.87 37.86
CA LEU A 1038 -6.43 -18.25 38.77
C LEU A 1038 -7.86 -18.74 38.43
N PRO A 1039 -8.54 -19.51 39.30
CA PRO A 1039 -9.90 -20.00 39.04
C PRO A 1039 -10.92 -18.86 38.94
N ALA A 1040 -12.09 -19.17 38.39
CA ALA A 1040 -13.20 -18.21 38.30
C ALA A 1040 -13.67 -17.78 39.70
N PRO A 1041 -13.64 -16.49 40.05
CA PRO A 1041 -14.31 -16.01 41.26
C PRO A 1041 -15.83 -16.12 41.09
N ALA A 1042 -16.56 -16.32 42.18
CA ALA A 1042 -18.03 -16.29 42.14
C ALA A 1042 -18.55 -14.88 41.79
N GLY A 1043 -19.71 -14.83 41.13
CA GLY A 1043 -20.36 -13.57 40.74
C GLY A 1043 -20.11 -13.17 39.29
N ALA A 1044 -20.22 -11.87 39.00
CA ALA A 1044 -20.20 -11.31 37.65
C ALA A 1044 -18.77 -11.06 37.12
N TRP A 1045 -17.94 -12.11 37.06
CA TRP A 1045 -16.58 -12.07 36.51
C TRP A 1045 -16.53 -12.73 35.12
N ALA A 1046 -16.02 -12.01 34.14
CA ALA A 1046 -15.83 -12.50 32.77
C ALA A 1046 -14.34 -12.79 32.52
N LYS A 1047 -14.04 -13.97 31.98
CA LYS A 1047 -12.67 -14.31 31.56
C LYS A 1047 -12.33 -13.57 30.27
N HIS A 1048 -11.16 -12.97 30.22
CA HIS A 1048 -10.65 -12.23 29.07
C HIS A 1048 -9.23 -12.70 28.73
N LYS A 1049 -8.85 -12.60 27.44
CA LYS A 1049 -7.53 -13.02 26.95
C LYS A 1049 -6.69 -11.79 26.66
N LEU A 1050 -5.48 -11.77 27.18
CA LEU A 1050 -4.56 -10.65 27.07
C LEU A 1050 -3.70 -10.76 25.81
N THR A 1051 -3.33 -9.61 25.27
CA THR A 1051 -2.61 -9.46 23.99
C THR A 1051 -1.25 -10.18 24.01
N GLY A 1052 -0.56 -10.19 25.15
CA GLY A 1052 0.68 -10.94 25.38
C GLY A 1052 0.50 -12.45 25.60
N GLY A 1053 -0.72 -13.00 25.51
CA GLY A 1053 -1.02 -14.42 25.67
C GLY A 1053 -1.37 -14.89 27.09
N GLY A 1054 -1.58 -13.96 28.02
CA GLY A 1054 -2.13 -14.23 29.36
C GLY A 1054 -3.66 -14.26 29.40
N GLU A 1055 -4.23 -14.40 30.60
CA GLU A 1055 -5.68 -14.31 30.84
C GLU A 1055 -5.95 -13.46 32.10
N ASP A 1056 -6.97 -12.62 32.07
CA ASP A 1056 -7.46 -11.81 33.19
C ASP A 1056 -8.94 -12.07 33.49
N TRP A 1057 -9.35 -11.93 34.75
CA TRP A 1057 -10.76 -11.86 35.13
C TRP A 1057 -11.20 -10.41 35.22
N ARG A 1058 -12.21 -10.02 34.44
CA ARG A 1058 -12.78 -8.67 34.43
C ARG A 1058 -14.13 -8.63 35.13
N TRP A 1059 -14.33 -7.64 36.00
CA TRP A 1059 -15.63 -7.40 36.60
C TRP A 1059 -16.60 -6.87 35.55
N VAL A 1060 -17.76 -7.50 35.44
CA VAL A 1060 -18.86 -7.10 34.53
C VAL A 1060 -20.19 -6.92 35.28
N GLY A 1061 -20.14 -6.87 36.62
CA GLY A 1061 -21.28 -6.57 37.48
C GLY A 1061 -21.58 -5.08 37.62
N GLN A 1062 -22.60 -4.75 38.39
CA GLN A 1062 -22.94 -3.37 38.77
C GLN A 1062 -22.20 -2.99 40.06
N GLY A 1063 -21.73 -1.75 40.15
CA GLY A 1063 -20.96 -1.25 41.30
C GLY A 1063 -19.57 -1.88 41.43
N VAL A 1064 -18.95 -1.68 42.59
CA VAL A 1064 -17.63 -2.22 42.95
C VAL A 1064 -17.81 -3.50 43.78
N PRO A 1065 -17.08 -4.59 43.51
CA PRO A 1065 -17.19 -5.82 44.29
C PRO A 1065 -16.43 -5.72 45.63
N ASP A 1066 -17.16 -5.86 46.74
CA ASP A 1066 -16.58 -5.82 48.10
C ASP A 1066 -15.78 -7.07 48.47
N ILE A 1067 -16.17 -8.23 47.92
CA ILE A 1067 -15.59 -9.55 48.22
C ILE A 1067 -15.28 -10.36 46.95
N LEU A 1068 -14.29 -11.23 47.05
CA LEU A 1068 -14.02 -12.32 46.12
C LEU A 1068 -14.22 -13.67 46.81
N SER A 1069 -15.28 -14.37 46.43
CA SER A 1069 -15.59 -15.71 46.93
C SER A 1069 -15.03 -16.77 45.99
N PHE A 1070 -14.25 -17.70 46.54
CA PHE A 1070 -13.79 -18.92 45.87
C PHE A 1070 -14.25 -20.15 46.65
N GLY A 1071 -14.24 -21.33 46.01
CA GLY A 1071 -14.51 -22.59 46.72
C GLY A 1071 -13.49 -22.85 47.84
N ASP A 1072 -13.90 -23.60 48.87
CA ASP A 1072 -13.13 -23.82 50.11
C ASP A 1072 -11.74 -24.44 49.90
N GLU A 1073 -11.48 -25.06 48.75
CA GLU A 1073 -10.23 -25.76 48.43
C GLU A 1073 -9.14 -24.88 47.76
N LEU A 1074 -9.37 -23.56 47.59
CA LEU A 1074 -8.35 -22.68 46.99
C LEU A 1074 -7.15 -22.48 47.92
N SER A 1075 -5.99 -23.01 47.50
CA SER A 1075 -4.69 -22.74 48.14
C SER A 1075 -4.31 -21.25 48.03
N PRO A 1076 -3.67 -20.65 49.06
CA PRO A 1076 -3.25 -19.26 49.02
C PRO A 1076 -2.43 -18.91 47.77
N GLN A 1077 -2.85 -17.88 47.04
CA GLN A 1077 -2.20 -17.39 45.82
C GLN A 1077 -2.11 -15.87 45.82
N ASN A 1078 -0.98 -15.34 45.36
CA ASN A 1078 -0.79 -13.92 45.10
C ASN A 1078 -1.51 -13.52 43.81
N VAL A 1079 -2.37 -12.51 43.90
CA VAL A 1079 -3.13 -11.97 42.78
C VAL A 1079 -2.96 -10.46 42.71
N GLN A 1080 -2.65 -9.96 41.52
CA GLN A 1080 -2.65 -8.53 41.25
C GLN A 1080 -4.07 -8.09 40.89
N VAL A 1081 -4.60 -7.15 41.67
CA VAL A 1081 -5.85 -6.43 41.39
C VAL A 1081 -5.48 -5.11 40.73
N ARG A 1082 -6.05 -4.84 39.56
CA ARG A 1082 -5.95 -3.54 38.89
C ARG A 1082 -7.31 -2.93 38.69
N TRP A 1083 -7.41 -1.61 38.78
CA TRP A 1083 -8.62 -0.87 38.50
C TRP A 1083 -8.25 0.51 37.97
N ARG A 1084 -9.25 1.24 37.47
CA ARG A 1084 -9.12 2.64 37.13
C ARG A 1084 -9.85 3.46 38.17
N GLU A 1085 -9.28 4.60 38.51
CA GLU A 1085 -9.97 5.64 39.27
C GLU A 1085 -10.07 6.90 38.41
N PRO A 1086 -11.09 7.75 38.63
CA PRO A 1086 -11.03 9.12 38.19
C PRO A 1086 -9.77 9.80 38.71
N ALA A 1087 -8.99 10.45 37.84
CA ALA A 1087 -8.02 11.43 38.29
C ALA A 1087 -8.72 12.40 39.23
N LYS A 1088 -8.27 12.48 40.49
CA LYS A 1088 -8.91 13.32 41.51
C LYS A 1088 -9.02 14.73 40.96
N MET A 1089 -10.24 15.22 40.75
CA MET A 1089 -10.53 16.56 40.17
C MET A 1089 -9.90 17.72 40.96
N ALA A 1090 -9.32 17.44 42.13
CA ALA A 1090 -8.63 18.36 43.02
C ALA A 1090 -7.13 18.05 43.21
N GLN A 1091 -6.46 17.35 42.30
CA GLN A 1091 -5.05 17.67 42.06
C GLN A 1091 -5.02 19.04 41.34
N GLN A 1092 -4.92 20.09 42.16
CA GLN A 1092 -4.54 21.42 41.69
C GLN A 1092 -3.30 21.31 40.82
N SER A 1093 -3.19 22.14 39.78
CA SER A 1093 -1.98 22.24 38.95
C SER A 1093 -0.74 22.32 39.83
N ASN A 1094 0.03 21.23 39.87
CA ASN A 1094 1.18 21.06 40.75
C ASN A 1094 2.51 21.33 40.03
N ILE A 1095 2.40 21.75 38.77
CA ILE A 1095 3.45 22.34 37.96
C ILE A 1095 2.98 23.73 37.50
N PRO A 1096 3.83 24.77 37.50
CA PRO A 1096 3.45 26.12 37.10
C PRO A 1096 3.42 26.26 35.57
N VAL A 1097 2.45 25.57 34.96
CA VAL A 1097 2.10 25.65 33.55
C VAL A 1097 0.63 26.04 33.47
N THR A 1098 0.32 27.18 32.84
CA THR A 1098 -1.06 27.53 32.47
C THR A 1098 -1.42 26.84 31.16
N VAL A 1099 -2.61 26.25 31.10
CA VAL A 1099 -3.19 25.63 29.90
C VAL A 1099 -4.44 26.43 29.52
N GLU A 1100 -4.49 26.92 28.29
CA GLU A 1100 -5.63 27.65 27.72
C GLU A 1100 -6.08 26.97 26.42
N ARG A 1101 -7.39 26.84 26.19
CA ARG A 1101 -7.94 26.31 24.93
C ARG A 1101 -9.03 27.24 24.39
N GLN A 1102 -8.91 27.60 23.12
CA GLN A 1102 -9.90 28.41 22.41
C GLN A 1102 -10.27 27.76 21.08
N LEU A 1103 -11.54 27.39 20.94
CA LEU A 1103 -12.11 26.94 19.67
C LEU A 1103 -12.53 28.15 18.82
N TYR A 1104 -12.24 28.13 17.52
CA TYR A 1104 -12.68 29.13 16.55
C TYR A 1104 -13.44 28.45 15.40
N ARG A 1105 -14.54 29.04 14.93
CA ARG A 1105 -15.20 28.68 13.66
C ARG A 1105 -14.41 29.30 12.50
N LEU A 1106 -14.14 28.53 11.44
CA LEU A 1106 -13.55 29.06 10.21
C LEU A 1106 -14.65 29.68 9.34
N ILE A 1107 -14.48 30.95 8.98
CA ILE A 1107 -15.31 31.66 8.01
C ILE A 1107 -14.49 31.84 6.72
N PRO A 1108 -14.95 31.39 5.54
CA PRO A 1108 -14.22 31.57 4.28
C PRO A 1108 -13.89 33.03 3.99
N GLY A 1109 -12.65 33.29 3.55
CA GLY A 1109 -12.16 34.60 3.13
C GLY A 1109 -12.31 34.86 1.62
N GLU A 1110 -11.68 35.93 1.13
CA GLU A 1110 -11.74 36.34 -0.29
C GLU A 1110 -10.83 35.50 -1.21
N GLU A 1111 -9.76 34.90 -0.67
CA GLU A 1111 -8.81 34.05 -1.41
C GLU A 1111 -9.12 32.55 -1.21
N GLU A 1112 -8.85 31.73 -2.23
CA GLU A 1112 -9.02 30.27 -2.16
C GLU A 1112 -8.14 29.69 -1.02
N MET A 1113 -8.74 28.86 -0.15
CA MET A 1113 -8.11 28.30 1.06
C MET A 1113 -7.77 29.31 2.19
N SER A 1114 -8.19 30.58 2.09
CA SER A 1114 -8.07 31.56 3.18
C SER A 1114 -9.31 31.61 4.07
N PHE A 1115 -9.12 31.78 5.38
CA PHE A 1115 -10.21 31.85 6.38
C PHE A 1115 -10.00 32.93 7.44
N ILE A 1116 -11.09 33.46 7.98
CA ILE A 1116 -11.15 34.33 9.15
C ILE A 1116 -11.60 33.49 10.36
N LEU A 1117 -10.91 33.63 11.48
CA LEU A 1117 -11.19 32.91 12.72
C LEU A 1117 -12.24 33.66 13.55
N GLN A 1118 -13.38 33.05 13.81
CA GLN A 1118 -14.41 33.58 14.72
C GLN A 1118 -14.38 32.79 16.05
N PRO A 1119 -14.05 33.42 17.20
CA PRO A 1119 -14.06 32.72 18.49
C PRO A 1119 -15.43 32.10 18.79
N VAL A 1120 -15.46 30.86 19.26
CA VAL A 1120 -16.68 30.20 19.72
C VAL A 1120 -16.90 30.57 21.19
N THR A 1121 -17.97 31.31 21.49
CA THR A 1121 -18.29 31.83 22.83
C THR A 1121 -19.59 31.27 23.42
N SER A 1122 -20.28 30.39 22.69
CA SER A 1122 -21.46 29.64 23.14
C SER A 1122 -21.13 28.16 23.15
N ASN A 1123 -21.83 27.36 23.96
CA ASN A 1123 -21.67 25.89 23.97
C ASN A 1123 -22.17 25.19 22.69
N GLU A 1124 -22.51 25.93 21.62
CA GLU A 1124 -23.16 25.38 20.42
C GLU A 1124 -22.17 25.21 19.26
N ILE A 1125 -22.11 23.99 18.72
CA ILE A 1125 -21.24 23.58 17.62
C ILE A 1125 -22.10 23.13 16.44
N ASP A 1126 -21.71 23.52 15.24
CA ASP A 1126 -22.41 23.29 13.97
C ASP A 1126 -21.66 22.19 13.19
N SER A 1127 -22.28 21.01 13.04
CA SER A 1127 -21.62 19.85 12.40
C SER A 1127 -21.28 20.05 10.92
N ASP A 1128 -21.88 21.03 10.24
CA ASP A 1128 -21.55 21.37 8.85
C ASP A 1128 -20.34 22.34 8.74
N ALA A 1129 -19.87 22.90 9.85
CA ALA A 1129 -18.76 23.84 9.89
C ALA A 1129 -17.39 23.19 10.14
N LEU A 1130 -16.33 23.92 9.80
CA LEU A 1130 -14.94 23.57 10.12
C LEU A 1130 -14.44 24.48 11.26
N TYR A 1131 -13.70 23.90 12.21
CA TYR A 1131 -13.21 24.60 13.38
C TYR A 1131 -11.68 24.54 13.51
N LEU A 1132 -11.09 25.50 14.22
CA LEU A 1132 -9.70 25.50 14.66
C LEU A 1132 -9.69 25.41 16.19
N ASP A 1133 -9.07 24.37 16.74
CA ASP A 1133 -8.74 24.26 18.15
C ASP A 1133 -7.36 24.88 18.36
N GLU A 1134 -7.28 25.97 19.14
CA GLU A 1134 -6.03 26.63 19.51
C GLU A 1134 -5.75 26.33 20.98
N ILE A 1135 -4.64 25.66 21.28
CA ILE A 1135 -4.21 25.36 22.65
C ILE A 1135 -2.93 26.11 22.94
N THR A 1136 -2.92 26.90 24.00
CA THR A 1136 -1.74 27.65 24.44
C THR A 1136 -1.27 27.11 25.79
N LEU A 1137 0.02 26.80 25.87
CA LEU A 1137 0.72 26.46 27.10
C LEU A 1137 1.63 27.62 27.48
N THR A 1138 1.63 28.03 28.74
CA THR A 1138 2.60 29.01 29.27
C THR A 1138 3.26 28.46 30.52
N SER A 1139 4.59 28.27 30.49
CA SER A 1139 5.39 27.98 31.69
C SER A 1139 5.76 29.28 32.41
N GLU A 1140 5.54 29.34 33.72
CA GLU A 1140 5.94 30.47 34.57
C GLU A 1140 7.36 30.32 35.15
N GLN A 1141 8.06 29.23 34.82
CA GLN A 1141 9.43 28.95 35.24
C GLN A 1141 10.44 29.16 34.11
N ASP A 1142 11.63 29.66 34.46
CA ASP A 1142 12.80 29.74 33.57
C ASP A 1142 13.36 28.35 33.19
N ALA A 1143 13.03 27.31 33.96
CA ALA A 1143 13.47 25.93 33.72
C ALA A 1143 12.74 25.30 32.51
N VAL A 1144 13.50 24.69 31.60
CA VAL A 1144 12.95 23.97 30.44
C VAL A 1144 12.21 22.72 30.91
N LEU A 1145 10.88 22.70 30.77
CA LEU A 1145 10.11 21.50 31.03
C LEU A 1145 10.19 20.58 29.82
N ARG A 1146 10.72 19.36 30.02
CA ARG A 1146 10.92 18.35 28.96
C ARG A 1146 9.88 17.25 29.04
N TYR A 1147 9.56 16.69 27.86
CA TYR A 1147 8.71 15.52 27.67
C TYR A 1147 7.29 15.69 28.23
N GLY A 1148 6.62 16.76 27.82
CA GLY A 1148 5.21 16.99 28.11
C GLY A 1148 4.29 16.45 27.01
N GLN A 1149 3.03 16.20 27.35
CA GLN A 1149 1.96 15.91 26.40
C GLN A 1149 0.72 16.73 26.76
N VAL A 1150 0.06 17.30 25.75
CA VAL A 1150 -1.28 17.88 25.92
C VAL A 1150 -2.30 16.83 25.52
N GLU A 1151 -3.23 16.51 26.41
CA GLU A 1151 -4.38 15.66 26.11
C GLU A 1151 -5.62 16.52 25.98
N VAL A 1152 -6.20 16.55 24.78
CA VAL A 1152 -7.31 17.42 24.41
C VAL A 1152 -8.56 16.56 24.15
N PRO A 1153 -9.61 16.70 24.97
CA PRO A 1153 -10.80 15.88 24.84
C PRO A 1153 -11.69 16.38 23.70
N LEU A 1154 -12.27 15.41 23.00
CA LEU A 1154 -13.21 15.56 21.90
C LEU A 1154 -14.53 14.85 22.22
N PRO A 1155 -15.67 15.34 21.71
CA PRO A 1155 -16.89 14.55 21.72
C PRO A 1155 -16.76 13.34 20.77
N PRO A 1156 -17.51 12.26 21.01
CA PRO A 1156 -17.55 11.11 20.10
C PRO A 1156 -17.79 11.54 18.65
N GLY A 1157 -17.02 10.99 17.70
CA GLY A 1157 -17.17 11.33 16.27
C GLY A 1157 -16.66 12.71 15.85
N ALA A 1158 -15.92 13.41 16.70
CA ALA A 1158 -15.03 14.48 16.26
C ALA A 1158 -13.63 13.94 15.92
N ASP A 1159 -12.93 14.58 14.97
CA ASP A 1159 -11.64 14.13 14.44
C ASP A 1159 -10.77 15.34 14.03
N VAL A 1160 -9.44 15.14 14.04
CA VAL A 1160 -8.46 16.15 13.61
C VAL A 1160 -8.14 15.99 12.13
N GLU A 1161 -8.35 17.05 11.35
CA GLU A 1161 -8.02 17.08 9.93
C GLU A 1161 -6.50 16.90 9.71
N ARG A 1162 -6.14 15.81 9.03
CA ARG A 1162 -4.74 15.40 8.82
C ARG A 1162 -3.98 16.29 7.83
N THR A 1163 -4.68 17.09 7.03
CA THR A 1163 -4.08 17.95 6.01
C THR A 1163 -4.51 19.41 6.15
N THR A 1164 -3.55 20.26 6.50
CA THR A 1164 -3.68 21.73 6.60
C THR A 1164 -3.09 22.46 5.38
N TRP A 1165 -2.65 21.72 4.35
CA TRP A 1165 -1.83 22.26 3.26
C TRP A 1165 -2.51 23.39 2.50
N GLY A 1166 -1.86 24.56 2.47
CA GLY A 1166 -2.33 25.74 1.75
C GLY A 1166 -3.45 26.50 2.45
N ILE A 1167 -3.87 26.09 3.65
CA ILE A 1167 -4.86 26.81 4.44
C ILE A 1167 -4.17 27.98 5.15
N SER A 1168 -4.66 29.20 4.94
CA SER A 1168 -4.24 30.40 5.68
C SER A 1168 -5.36 30.89 6.59
N VAL A 1169 -5.01 31.31 7.81
CA VAL A 1169 -5.96 31.81 8.82
C VAL A 1169 -5.62 33.21 9.28
N ASN A 1170 -6.65 34.02 9.54
CA ASN A 1170 -6.55 35.40 10.00
C ASN A 1170 -7.37 35.60 11.28
N LYS A 1171 -6.78 36.20 12.33
CA LYS A 1171 -7.54 36.65 13.51
C LYS A 1171 -8.33 37.93 13.18
N PRO A 1172 -9.49 38.17 13.82
CA PRO A 1172 -10.29 39.37 13.56
C PRO A 1172 -9.48 40.65 13.81
N ASN A 1173 -9.68 41.66 12.97
CA ASN A 1173 -9.06 43.00 13.07
C ASN A 1173 -7.53 43.09 12.84
N ALA A 1174 -6.86 42.03 12.37
CA ALA A 1174 -5.48 42.12 11.90
C ALA A 1174 -5.39 42.91 10.58
N ALA A 1175 -5.11 44.22 10.65
CA ALA A 1175 -5.09 45.10 9.48
C ALA A 1175 -3.99 44.71 8.47
N LYS A 1176 -4.40 44.24 7.29
CA LYS A 1176 -3.53 43.96 6.11
C LYS A 1176 -2.27 43.10 6.41
N GLN A 1177 -2.35 42.17 7.37
CA GLN A 1177 -1.31 41.15 7.48
C GLN A 1177 -1.58 40.01 6.50
N GLN A 1178 -0.50 39.45 5.95
CA GLN A 1178 -0.54 38.28 5.09
C GLN A 1178 -0.88 37.06 5.96
N GLY A 1179 -1.91 36.28 5.59
CA GLY A 1179 -2.48 35.28 6.48
C GLY A 1179 -1.51 34.18 6.91
N GLN A 1180 -1.59 33.76 8.17
CA GLN A 1180 -0.69 32.74 8.70
C GLN A 1180 -1.08 31.37 8.11
N LEU A 1181 -0.16 30.74 7.39
CA LEU A 1181 -0.33 29.36 6.95
C LEU A 1181 -0.41 28.43 8.16
N LEU A 1182 -1.38 27.52 8.16
CA LEU A 1182 -1.48 26.49 9.19
C LEU A 1182 -0.34 25.47 9.03
N GLU A 1183 0.28 25.14 10.16
CA GLU A 1183 1.29 24.08 10.24
C GLU A 1183 0.65 22.71 10.01
N LYS A 1184 1.47 21.69 9.66
CA LYS A 1184 1.01 20.30 9.60
C LYS A 1184 0.51 19.89 10.99
N ALA A 1185 -0.71 19.37 11.08
CA ALA A 1185 -1.28 18.87 12.33
C ALA A 1185 -0.34 17.85 13.01
N ARG A 1186 0.17 18.20 14.20
CA ARG A 1186 0.99 17.34 15.05
C ARG A 1186 0.11 16.77 16.16
N ASN A 1187 -0.45 15.58 15.96
CA ASN A 1187 -1.27 14.91 16.96
C ASN A 1187 -1.22 13.39 16.81
N GLU A 1188 -1.64 12.68 17.86
CA GLU A 1188 -2.06 11.29 17.81
C GLU A 1188 -3.51 11.18 18.26
N MET A 1189 -4.37 10.61 17.41
CA MET A 1189 -5.80 10.44 17.69
C MET A 1189 -6.04 9.23 18.60
N GLY A 1190 -6.65 9.47 19.76
CA GLY A 1190 -7.32 8.46 20.57
C GLY A 1190 -8.81 8.32 20.20
N GLU A 1191 -9.55 7.52 20.97
CA GLU A 1191 -10.97 7.24 20.68
C GLU A 1191 -11.91 8.42 21.00
N LEU A 1192 -11.60 9.20 22.05
CA LEU A 1192 -12.41 10.33 22.54
C LEU A 1192 -11.56 11.60 22.81
N ALA A 1193 -10.33 11.63 22.35
CA ALA A 1193 -9.37 12.70 22.58
C ALA A 1193 -8.27 12.65 21.52
N TYR A 1194 -7.50 13.72 21.38
CA TYR A 1194 -6.20 13.68 20.71
C TYR A 1194 -5.10 14.13 21.67
N MET A 1195 -3.89 13.61 21.44
CA MET A 1195 -2.70 13.97 22.19
C MET A 1195 -1.75 14.77 21.30
N VAL A 1196 -1.13 15.81 21.86
CA VAL A 1196 -0.11 16.63 21.21
C VAL A 1196 1.21 16.52 21.99
N PRO A 1197 2.30 16.01 21.39
CA PRO A 1197 3.58 15.93 22.07
C PRO A 1197 4.25 17.30 22.20
N VAL A 1198 4.83 17.57 23.37
CA VAL A 1198 5.51 18.82 23.74
C VAL A 1198 6.92 18.48 24.22
N LYS A 1199 7.86 18.37 23.28
CA LYS A 1199 9.25 17.98 23.58
C LYS A 1199 9.89 18.87 24.64
N GLU A 1200 9.76 20.19 24.47
CA GLU A 1200 10.33 21.23 25.33
C GLU A 1200 9.31 22.36 25.48
N LEU A 1201 9.07 22.82 26.71
CA LEU A 1201 8.22 23.96 27.03
C LEU A 1201 9.04 25.00 27.82
N THR A 1202 9.18 26.19 27.24
CA THR A 1202 9.75 27.40 27.85
C THR A 1202 8.92 28.60 27.40
N GLY A 1203 8.53 29.47 28.32
CA GLY A 1203 7.58 30.55 28.00
C GLY A 1203 6.28 30.01 27.41
N THR A 1204 5.81 30.62 26.31
CA THR A 1204 4.52 30.32 25.70
C THR A 1204 4.65 29.57 24.37
N VAL A 1205 3.89 28.48 24.21
CA VAL A 1205 3.78 27.67 22.98
C VAL A 1205 2.30 27.51 22.60
N THR A 1206 1.97 27.69 21.32
CA THR A 1206 0.59 27.54 20.81
C THR A 1206 0.51 26.47 19.74
N PHE A 1207 -0.41 25.52 19.91
CA PHE A 1207 -0.76 24.48 18.96
C PHE A 1207 -2.09 24.79 18.27
N ARG A 1208 -2.24 24.36 17.02
CA ARG A 1208 -3.41 24.65 16.19
C ARG A 1208 -3.80 23.44 15.35
N HIS A 1209 -5.02 22.95 15.57
CA HIS A 1209 -5.54 21.75 14.91
C HIS A 1209 -6.92 22.03 14.32
N LEU A 1210 -7.15 21.61 13.08
CA LEU A 1210 -8.45 21.74 12.46
C LEU A 1210 -9.35 20.57 12.90
N LEU A 1211 -10.57 20.87 13.36
CA LEU A 1211 -11.54 19.90 13.86
C LEU A 1211 -12.80 19.86 13.02
N ARG A 1212 -13.35 18.65 12.86
CA ARG A 1212 -14.74 18.41 12.47
C ARG A 1212 -15.51 17.72 13.59
N PHE A 1213 -16.82 17.90 13.59
CA PHE A 1213 -17.76 17.27 14.51
C PHE A 1213 -18.86 16.57 13.70
N SER A 1214 -19.11 15.27 13.91
CA SER A 1214 -20.13 14.53 13.15
C SER A 1214 -21.32 14.04 13.98
N GLN A 1215 -21.09 13.58 15.22
CA GLN A 1215 -22.17 13.09 16.07
C GLN A 1215 -22.88 14.27 16.76
N LYS A 1216 -24.17 14.43 16.46
CA LYS A 1216 -25.05 15.43 17.08
C LYS A 1216 -25.44 14.98 18.49
N GLY A 1217 -25.69 15.91 19.40
CA GLY A 1217 -26.04 15.62 20.80
C GLY A 1217 -25.48 16.62 21.80
N GLN A 1218 -25.70 16.35 23.09
CA GLN A 1218 -25.08 17.07 24.20
C GLN A 1218 -23.95 16.20 24.77
N PHE A 1219 -22.72 16.70 24.81
CA PHE A 1219 -21.54 15.96 25.29
C PHE A 1219 -20.89 16.67 26.47
N VAL A 1220 -20.34 15.88 27.39
CA VAL A 1220 -19.55 16.37 28.50
C VAL A 1220 -18.09 16.09 28.18
N LEU A 1221 -17.23 17.10 28.33
CA LEU A 1221 -15.79 16.96 28.15
C LEU A 1221 -15.09 17.23 29.49
N PRO A 1222 -14.06 16.45 29.86
CA PRO A 1222 -13.12 16.88 30.89
C PRO A 1222 -12.34 18.14 30.41
N PRO A 1223 -11.64 18.86 31.30
CA PRO A 1223 -10.72 19.90 30.85
C PRO A 1223 -9.56 19.27 30.06
N ALA A 1224 -9.04 20.02 29.08
CA ALA A 1224 -7.74 19.71 28.48
C ALA A 1224 -6.65 19.76 29.57
N ARG A 1225 -5.64 18.89 29.46
CA ARG A 1225 -4.55 18.83 30.44
C ARG A 1225 -3.17 18.75 29.79
N TYR A 1226 -2.18 19.31 30.47
CA TYR A 1226 -0.77 19.10 30.23
C TYR A 1226 -0.23 18.14 31.29
N VAL A 1227 0.41 17.05 30.87
CA VAL A 1227 1.03 16.04 31.76
C VAL A 1227 2.47 15.83 31.33
N ARG A 1228 3.39 15.61 32.26
CA ARG A 1228 4.74 15.17 31.93
C ARG A 1228 4.80 13.65 31.79
N SER A 1229 5.09 13.16 30.58
CA SER A 1229 5.02 11.73 30.22
C SER A 1229 5.96 10.82 31.05
N TYR A 1230 6.98 11.40 31.69
CA TYR A 1230 7.98 10.69 32.50
C TYR A 1230 8.10 11.21 33.93
N ALA A 1231 7.13 12.02 34.34
CA ALA A 1231 6.90 12.43 35.73
C ALA A 1231 5.38 12.65 35.89
N PRO A 1232 4.55 11.58 35.75
CA PRO A 1232 3.11 11.70 35.50
C PRO A 1232 2.32 12.33 36.65
N ALA A 1233 2.91 12.37 37.86
CA ALA A 1233 2.38 13.14 38.96
C ALA A 1233 2.33 14.66 38.66
N GLN A 1234 3.24 15.17 37.81
CA GLN A 1234 3.34 16.59 37.45
C GLN A 1234 2.41 16.92 36.27
N GLN A 1235 1.28 17.56 36.58
CA GLN A 1235 0.25 17.93 35.61
C GLN A 1235 -0.41 19.27 35.90
N SER A 1236 -0.99 19.87 34.87
CA SER A 1236 -1.83 21.06 34.94
C SER A 1236 -3.05 20.91 34.05
N VAL A 1237 -4.19 21.46 34.48
CA VAL A 1237 -5.47 21.41 33.76
C VAL A 1237 -5.88 22.80 33.29
N ALA A 1238 -6.64 22.87 32.20
CA ALA A 1238 -7.18 24.13 31.69
C ALA A 1238 -8.07 24.84 32.73
N ALA A 1239 -7.98 26.16 32.77
CA ALA A 1239 -8.63 26.99 33.79
C ALA A 1239 -10.13 27.19 33.54
N GLY A 1240 -10.93 26.15 33.78
CA GLY A 1240 -12.39 26.23 33.76
C GLY A 1240 -13.06 24.92 33.39
N SER A 1241 -14.38 24.86 33.59
CA SER A 1241 -15.22 23.74 33.15
C SER A 1241 -15.61 23.91 31.68
N GLU A 1242 -14.59 24.05 30.82
CA GLU A 1242 -14.71 24.22 29.38
C GLU A 1242 -15.64 23.14 28.80
N TRP A 1243 -16.82 23.56 28.35
CA TRP A 1243 -17.79 22.70 27.64
C TRP A 1243 -18.40 21.54 28.48
N THR A 1244 -18.84 21.82 29.71
CA THR A 1244 -19.68 20.91 30.54
C THR A 1244 -21.03 20.47 29.92
N GLY A 1245 -21.33 20.92 28.70
CA GLY A 1245 -22.48 20.50 27.91
C GLY A 1245 -22.37 21.03 26.48
N MET A 1246 -21.33 20.60 25.75
CA MET A 1246 -21.14 20.93 24.33
C MET A 1246 -22.33 20.41 23.53
N GLN A 1247 -23.05 21.29 22.86
CA GLN A 1247 -24.22 20.96 22.05
C GLN A 1247 -23.83 20.97 20.57
N VAL A 1248 -23.58 19.78 20.00
CA VAL A 1248 -23.38 19.62 18.56
C VAL A 1248 -24.75 19.50 17.88
N LYS A 1249 -24.99 20.35 16.88
CA LYS A 1249 -26.27 20.49 16.16
C LYS A 1249 -26.21 19.97 14.74
#